data_AF-C7P4T5-F1
#
_entry.id   AF-C7P4T5-F1
#
_cell.length_a   1.000
_cell.length_b   1.000
_cell.length_c   1.000
_cell.angle_alpha   90.00
_cell.angle_beta   90.00
_cell.angle_gamma   90.00
#
_symmetry.space_group_name_H-M   'P 1'
#
loop_
_entity.id
_entity.type
_entity.pdbx_description
1 polymer ?
#
loop_
_entity_poly.entity_id
_entity_poly.type
_entity_poly.pdbx_seq_one_letter_code
_entity_poly.pdbx_strand_id
1 'polypeptide(L)'
;MSDGWSRRSVLKSSLGLSLAGVSLSGTTETVTGASEYETLRQRWAQLLTGGDFDETQSEYQDPLAELDQTAQDHWETMDTSADRDRLWSDLPIPASSSASASESNITDSYGRLQEMAMAYATNGSSLENDSALVTDVVDGLDFLYDRVYNEDQSQFGNWWHWEIGSPMRLVSVCALVGDELSSTQETNYTNAVGAHTGTPYEYTEYDVTSGGANRVDMCIITALRGAISGTDSTIALARDCIEESDIFQYNTSGGGNGLYRDGSYVYHEEIPYIGSYGAILLEGLGELFTVLDGTTWEITAVDHDVIYDAVGDAVAPFMYRGLMMDAVSGRSISRADQTDHVRGHGITATVLRLANTAPEPYASEFRSLAKGWIENDTWDSFLSDADVPDIANATAVLDDSTISAADEPVRHDVFHNMDRVVHNRSEWAYTISMCSERIARYEAINEENLRGWYTGAGMTQLYNDDLGHYTDGYWPTVDPYRLPGTTVDTRDRSALDGTHHPRPSTQWVGGASVDEFGIAGMEFDAEGASLTGKKSWLLLDDTVVALGADITSSDGRPIETTVENRNLHTDGSETLTVDETEKSTTPDWSETLTDVSWAHLDGVGGYLFPNQPTLEAKREERTGSWQEINAGGPSEALTREYQTLWLDHGVDPSAETYAYALLPGHTASETRQRSQEPGFEIVANDATVQAVTVPRLGLTAANFWSSGSITVPGTERTLSVSGPAAVVVRHRNDELVVGVADPSRTQETVTVEYDHYTDGIVGTDSAVGVTQFQPRVTIEVAVGGTRGTTHSATFDAPVTELSPRADTFVRDGSYAGDNYGSWSSLVVKGGPTGYSRESYLAFDLASVAGEVQEAMLDVYGAVTDDNGGASVDCTVAAVDDDSWTEDGLTWDTKPDLGSSLGSLTVTRERRWWREDVTEFVQTAASGDGTASVALRQPNDERYASFDSREADENPPSLRVTTSRPDTTALTPTADTFVRNGSYSGDNYGSWSSLVVKNASTGYSRQGYLTFDLSALSGSVDEAVLYLYGAVTDDSGGDAVDCAINAVDDDSWTEDGVTWDTKPEVGSALGSVIVTRTPQWWTVDVTEFVRSEASSDGVVSLAVQQPQSGLYTDFNSRDADEKVPTLRVQTS
;
A
#
# COMPACT_ATOMS: atom_id res chain seq x y z
N MET A 1 -36.20 -29.78 16.00
CA MET A 1 -36.57 -28.43 16.45
C MET A 1 -35.63 -27.52 15.70
N SER A 2 -36.07 -27.16 14.50
CA SER A 2 -35.31 -26.50 13.45
C SER A 2 -35.99 -25.19 13.10
N ASP A 3 -35.18 -24.32 12.48
CA ASP A 3 -35.55 -23.16 11.67
C ASP A 3 -35.88 -21.88 12.46
N GLY A 4 -35.32 -20.71 12.18
CA GLY A 4 -34.51 -20.22 11.06
C GLY A 4 -34.80 -18.73 10.85
N TRP A 5 -33.81 -17.97 10.34
CA TRP A 5 -33.94 -16.70 9.56
C TRP A 5 -34.49 -15.45 10.29
N SER A 6 -34.20 -14.19 9.92
CA SER A 6 -33.22 -13.52 9.05
C SER A 6 -33.30 -12.01 9.38
N ARG A 7 -32.25 -11.24 9.06
CA ARG A 7 -32.24 -9.77 9.07
C ARG A 7 -32.96 -9.22 7.83
N ARG A 8 -34.18 -8.66 7.97
CA ARG A 8 -34.71 -7.54 7.16
C ARG A 8 -36.11 -7.08 7.63
N SER A 9 -36.26 -5.75 7.74
CA SER A 9 -37.50 -4.94 7.81
C SER A 9 -38.32 -4.90 9.11
N VAL A 10 -38.13 -3.82 9.90
CA VAL A 10 -39.25 -3.00 10.41
C VAL A 10 -38.82 -1.53 10.46
N LEU A 11 -39.36 -0.72 9.56
CA LEU A 11 -39.43 0.74 9.68
C LEU A 11 -40.84 1.09 10.20
N LYS A 12 -40.91 2.07 11.11
CA LYS A 12 -42.08 2.82 11.63
C LYS A 12 -42.77 2.28 12.88
N SER A 13 -42.35 2.80 14.05
CA SER A 13 -43.23 3.62 14.90
C SER A 13 -42.47 4.16 16.12
N SER A 14 -42.43 5.49 16.21
CA SER A 14 -41.98 6.34 17.31
C SER A 14 -42.47 5.92 18.71
N LEU A 15 -41.58 5.90 19.71
CA LEU A 15 -41.81 6.45 21.06
C LEU A 15 -40.53 6.40 21.93
N GLY A 16 -39.90 7.57 22.04
CA GLY A 16 -38.99 8.08 23.08
C GLY A 16 -38.31 7.15 24.08
N LEU A 17 -36.98 7.03 23.93
CA LEU A 17 -36.05 7.01 25.05
C LEU A 17 -34.77 7.74 24.62
N SER A 18 -34.47 8.82 25.35
CA SER A 18 -33.32 9.70 25.21
C SER A 18 -32.02 8.97 25.56
N LEU A 19 -31.19 8.70 24.55
CA LEU A 19 -29.75 8.48 24.71
C LEU A 19 -29.07 9.83 24.51
N ALA A 20 -28.38 10.30 25.55
CA ALA A 20 -27.46 11.41 25.47
C ALA A 20 -26.17 10.90 24.81
N GLY A 21 -26.07 11.06 23.48
CA GLY A 21 -24.78 11.10 22.81
C GLY A 21 -24.20 12.48 23.06
N VAL A 22 -22.99 12.53 23.63
CA VAL A 22 -22.19 13.76 23.66
C VAL A 22 -21.66 13.90 22.24
N SER A 23 -22.42 14.56 21.39
CA SER A 23 -21.86 15.23 20.23
C SER A 23 -21.06 16.40 20.77
N LEU A 24 -19.74 16.40 20.60
CA LEU A 24 -18.95 17.63 20.52
C LEU A 24 -19.31 18.36 19.21
N SER A 25 -20.61 18.64 19.01
CA SER A 25 -20.97 19.86 18.32
C SER A 25 -20.64 20.93 19.34
N GLY A 26 -19.50 21.60 19.13
CA GLY A 26 -19.27 22.90 19.75
C GLY A 26 -20.58 23.64 19.67
N THR A 27 -21.12 24.01 20.84
CA THR A 27 -22.28 24.85 20.91
C THR A 27 -21.98 26.04 20.01
N THR A 28 -22.68 26.13 18.89
CA THR A 28 -22.98 27.41 18.28
C THR A 28 -23.82 28.14 19.32
N GLU A 29 -23.15 28.70 20.33
CA GLU A 29 -23.59 29.98 20.83
C GLU A 29 -23.65 30.84 19.57
N THR A 30 -24.87 31.06 19.08
CA THR A 30 -25.16 32.23 18.29
C THR A 30 -24.73 33.42 19.14
N VAL A 31 -23.46 33.81 19.03
CA VAL A 31 -22.97 35.13 19.39
C VAL A 31 -23.80 36.04 18.52
N THR A 32 -24.84 36.61 19.13
CA THR A 32 -25.69 37.58 18.48
C THR A 32 -24.84 38.79 18.11
N GLY A 33 -24.33 38.84 16.88
CA GLY A 33 -23.85 40.06 16.24
C GLY A 33 -22.40 40.14 15.75
N ALA A 34 -21.58 39.07 15.79
CA ALA A 34 -20.25 39.11 15.17
C ALA A 34 -20.37 39.02 13.63
N SER A 35 -19.61 39.84 12.89
CA SER A 35 -19.51 39.73 11.43
C SER A 35 -18.68 38.50 11.04
N GLU A 36 -18.90 37.92 9.86
CA GLU A 36 -18.08 36.78 9.39
C GLU A 36 -16.57 37.12 9.36
N TYR A 37 -16.19 38.38 9.11
CA TYR A 37 -14.80 38.82 9.23
C TYR A 37 -14.20 38.56 10.63
N GLU A 38 -15.00 38.76 11.68
CA GLU A 38 -14.55 38.55 13.06
C GLU A 38 -14.34 37.06 13.32
N THR A 39 -15.23 36.22 12.80
CA THR A 39 -15.10 34.77 12.86
C THR A 39 -13.80 34.27 12.20
N LEU A 40 -13.41 34.82 11.05
CA LEU A 40 -12.14 34.47 10.39
C LEU A 40 -10.93 34.85 11.26
N ARG A 41 -10.92 36.07 11.83
CA ARG A 41 -9.84 36.52 12.75
C ARG A 41 -9.74 35.63 13.99
N GLN A 42 -10.88 35.33 14.61
CA GLN A 42 -10.96 34.50 15.81
C GLN A 42 -10.49 33.07 15.57
N ARG A 43 -10.87 32.45 14.45
CA ARG A 43 -10.39 31.10 14.10
C ARG A 43 -8.90 31.06 13.88
N TRP A 44 -8.34 32.07 13.20
CA TRP A 44 -6.89 32.17 13.05
C TRP A 44 -6.17 32.38 14.39
N ALA A 45 -6.70 33.25 15.25
CA ALA A 45 -6.17 33.41 16.60
C ALA A 45 -6.23 32.07 17.39
N GLN A 46 -7.33 31.33 17.30
CA GLN A 46 -7.47 30.01 17.95
C GLN A 46 -6.50 28.96 17.38
N LEU A 47 -6.22 28.97 16.08
CA LEU A 47 -5.20 28.10 15.48
C LEU A 47 -3.81 28.35 16.09
N LEU A 48 -3.53 29.59 16.51
CA LEU A 48 -2.27 29.99 17.14
C LEU A 48 -2.25 29.82 18.67
N THR A 49 -3.40 29.89 19.35
CA THR A 49 -3.46 29.91 20.83
C THR A 49 -4.12 28.67 21.45
N GLY A 50 -4.71 27.78 20.65
CA GLY A 50 -5.42 26.59 21.11
C GLY A 50 -6.85 26.83 21.58
N GLY A 51 -7.33 28.09 21.57
CA GLY A 51 -8.69 28.44 21.95
C GLY A 51 -9.00 28.17 23.42
N ASP A 52 -10.18 27.59 23.70
CA ASP A 52 -10.62 27.30 25.06
C ASP A 52 -10.16 25.89 25.48
N PHE A 53 -9.20 25.82 26.42
CA PHE A 53 -8.72 24.60 27.05
C PHE A 53 -8.62 24.75 28.58
N ASP A 54 -8.50 23.64 29.30
CA ASP A 54 -8.31 23.64 30.76
C ASP A 54 -6.82 23.80 31.09
N GLU A 55 -6.40 25.04 31.38
CA GLU A 55 -5.01 25.38 31.67
C GLU A 55 -4.46 24.73 32.95
N THR A 56 -5.31 24.05 33.74
CA THR A 56 -4.89 23.35 34.95
C THR A 56 -4.40 21.92 34.72
N GLN A 57 -4.59 21.38 33.50
CA GLN A 57 -4.01 20.10 33.12
C GLN A 57 -2.48 20.21 33.04
N SER A 58 -1.79 19.11 33.36
CA SER A 58 -0.33 19.07 33.46
C SER A 58 0.35 19.27 32.10
N GLU A 59 -0.29 18.80 31.06
CA GLU A 59 0.15 18.77 29.67
C GLU A 59 0.39 20.19 29.14
N TYR A 60 -0.39 21.18 29.58
CA TYR A 60 -0.22 22.58 29.15
C TYR A 60 0.84 23.36 29.94
N GLN A 61 1.33 22.86 31.08
CA GLN A 61 2.19 23.67 31.96
C GLN A 61 3.53 24.02 31.30
N ASP A 62 4.18 23.03 30.68
CA ASP A 62 5.47 23.20 30.03
C ASP A 62 5.39 24.09 28.77
N PRO A 63 4.48 23.86 27.80
CA PRO A 63 4.38 24.74 26.62
C PRO A 63 3.90 26.15 26.95
N LEU A 64 3.03 26.35 27.96
CA LEU A 64 2.69 27.70 28.43
C LEU A 64 3.91 28.41 29.04
N ALA A 65 4.71 27.69 29.83
CA ALA A 65 5.92 28.25 30.41
C ALA A 65 6.98 28.58 29.35
N GLU A 66 7.09 27.77 28.30
CA GLU A 66 7.98 28.01 27.16
C GLU A 66 7.53 29.22 26.33
N LEU A 67 6.23 29.32 26.04
CA LEU A 67 5.64 30.49 25.38
C LEU A 67 5.91 31.77 26.19
N ASP A 68 5.64 31.74 27.49
CA ASP A 68 5.88 32.86 28.41
C ASP A 68 7.36 33.28 28.43
N GLN A 69 8.26 32.30 28.56
CA GLN A 69 9.69 32.56 28.64
C GLN A 69 10.22 33.15 27.32
N THR A 70 9.80 32.60 26.18
CA THR A 70 10.20 33.08 24.85
C THR A 70 9.72 34.52 24.62
N ALA A 71 8.44 34.79 24.89
CA ALA A 71 7.88 36.14 24.77
C ALA A 71 8.56 37.13 25.72
N GLN A 72 8.85 36.74 26.96
CA GLN A 72 9.55 37.57 27.93
C GLN A 72 10.98 37.88 27.48
N ASP A 73 11.74 36.90 26.97
CA ASP A 73 13.10 37.10 26.48
C ASP A 73 13.14 38.04 25.27
N HIS A 74 12.17 37.94 24.37
CA HIS A 74 12.00 38.88 23.27
C HIS A 74 11.63 40.27 23.76
N TRP A 75 10.68 40.39 24.68
CA TRP A 75 10.23 41.68 25.19
C TRP A 75 11.32 42.41 25.97
N GLU A 76 12.06 41.72 26.85
CA GLU A 76 13.15 42.30 27.65
C GLU A 76 14.31 42.85 26.81
N THR A 77 14.52 42.26 25.63
CA THR A 77 15.61 42.64 24.71
C THR A 77 15.18 43.59 23.60
N MET A 78 13.89 43.95 23.55
CA MET A 78 13.34 44.87 22.57
C MET A 78 13.75 46.33 22.88
N ASP A 79 14.21 47.05 21.87
CA ASP A 79 14.49 48.48 21.93
C ASP A 79 13.18 49.26 21.76
N THR A 80 12.64 49.78 22.87
CA THR A 80 11.43 50.61 22.89
C THR A 80 11.72 52.12 22.85
N SER A 81 12.96 52.53 22.57
CA SER A 81 13.33 53.94 22.48
C SER A 81 12.75 54.61 21.23
N ALA A 82 12.39 55.89 21.34
CA ALA A 82 11.79 56.66 20.24
C ALA A 82 12.75 56.94 19.07
N ASP A 83 14.07 56.79 19.27
CA ASP A 83 15.12 56.98 18.27
C ASP A 83 15.74 55.66 17.78
N ARG A 84 15.09 54.52 18.06
CA ARG A 84 15.51 53.20 17.59
C ARG A 84 15.61 53.12 16.07
N ASP A 85 16.56 52.32 15.59
CA ASP A 85 16.74 51.99 14.16
C ASP A 85 16.52 50.51 13.85
N ARG A 86 16.18 49.71 14.87
CA ARG A 86 15.85 48.29 14.88
C ARG A 86 15.06 47.97 16.16
N LEU A 87 14.33 46.86 16.18
CA LEU A 87 13.65 46.38 17.38
C LEU A 87 14.57 45.53 18.25
N TRP A 88 15.42 44.71 17.65
CA TRP A 88 16.39 43.89 18.37
C TRP A 88 17.80 44.10 17.85
N SER A 89 18.79 44.00 18.74
CA SER A 89 20.17 44.31 18.40
C SER A 89 20.81 43.34 17.42
N ASP A 90 20.35 42.09 17.43
CA ASP A 90 20.74 40.98 16.57
C ASP A 90 19.94 40.92 15.26
N LEU A 91 18.83 41.65 15.16
CA LEU A 91 18.00 41.79 13.96
C LEU A 91 18.02 43.22 13.42
N PRO A 92 19.17 43.71 12.89
CA PRO A 92 19.20 45.02 12.25
C PRO A 92 18.25 45.06 11.06
N ILE A 93 17.43 46.11 10.95
CA ILE A 93 16.43 46.24 9.89
C ILE A 93 17.04 46.90 8.65
N PRO A 94 17.05 46.23 7.48
CA PRO A 94 17.51 46.84 6.24
C PRO A 94 16.52 47.92 5.78
N ALA A 95 17.03 49.08 5.36
CA ALA A 95 16.19 50.15 4.78
C ALA A 95 16.16 50.14 3.24
N SER A 96 16.96 49.25 2.61
CA SER A 96 17.05 49.07 1.15
C SER A 96 17.92 47.85 0.83
N SER A 97 17.89 47.39 -0.41
CA SER A 97 18.76 46.32 -0.94
C SER A 97 20.27 46.55 -0.80
N SER A 98 20.69 47.79 -0.54
CA SER A 98 22.11 48.15 -0.34
C SER A 98 22.56 48.08 1.12
N ALA A 99 21.66 47.76 2.05
CA ALA A 99 21.99 47.59 3.46
C ALA A 99 22.78 46.30 3.68
N SER A 100 23.63 46.28 4.72
CA SER A 100 24.39 45.08 5.10
C SER A 100 23.58 44.07 5.93
N ALA A 101 22.30 44.35 6.18
CA ALA A 101 21.40 43.50 6.95
C ALA A 101 20.53 42.66 6.00
N SER A 102 20.18 41.45 6.42
CA SER A 102 19.37 40.51 5.66
C SER A 102 17.90 40.93 5.66
N GLU A 103 17.20 40.74 4.54
CA GLU A 103 15.75 40.85 4.44
C GLU A 103 15.02 39.87 5.36
N SER A 104 15.64 38.73 5.69
CA SER A 104 15.10 37.75 6.66
C SER A 104 14.86 38.39 8.03
N ASN A 105 15.66 39.38 8.42
CA ASN A 105 15.51 40.07 9.70
C ASN A 105 14.17 40.81 9.82
N ILE A 106 13.54 41.19 8.70
CA ILE A 106 12.19 41.79 8.71
C ILE A 106 11.19 40.75 9.18
N THR A 107 11.22 39.58 8.53
CA THR A 107 10.40 38.42 8.87
C THR A 107 10.65 38.01 10.31
N ASP A 108 11.91 37.85 10.74
CA ASP A 108 12.28 37.43 12.10
C ASP A 108 11.83 38.43 13.17
N SER A 109 11.84 39.73 12.86
CA SER A 109 11.30 40.75 13.76
C SER A 109 9.78 40.63 13.91
N TYR A 110 9.04 40.38 12.83
CA TYR A 110 7.61 40.06 12.94
C TYR A 110 7.37 38.74 13.67
N GLY A 111 8.30 37.78 13.59
CA GLY A 111 8.22 36.50 14.30
C GLY A 111 8.24 36.70 15.81
N ARG A 112 9.21 37.46 16.32
CA ARG A 112 9.27 37.81 17.75
C ARG A 112 8.04 38.59 18.22
N LEU A 113 7.54 39.51 17.38
CA LEU A 113 6.29 40.22 17.68
C LEU A 113 5.08 39.28 17.72
N GLN A 114 5.03 38.26 16.86
CA GLN A 114 3.98 37.25 16.86
C GLN A 114 4.04 36.40 18.13
N GLU A 115 5.20 35.90 18.54
CA GLU A 115 5.35 35.11 19.78
C GLU A 115 4.94 35.94 21.02
N MET A 116 5.34 37.22 21.07
CA MET A 116 4.88 38.17 22.10
C MET A 116 3.35 38.35 22.07
N ALA A 117 2.74 38.47 20.89
CA ALA A 117 1.29 38.58 20.74
C ALA A 117 0.54 37.29 21.10
N MET A 118 1.13 36.12 20.82
CA MET A 118 0.60 34.81 21.21
C MET A 118 0.57 34.68 22.73
N ALA A 119 1.66 35.04 23.43
CA ALA A 119 1.68 35.06 24.89
C ALA A 119 0.64 36.03 25.47
N TYR A 120 0.42 37.19 24.84
CA TYR A 120 -0.65 38.11 25.24
C TYR A 120 -2.07 37.51 25.09
N ALA A 121 -2.30 36.71 24.04
CA ALA A 121 -3.63 36.23 23.65
C ALA A 121 -3.98 34.80 24.12
N THR A 122 -3.02 34.05 24.68
CA THR A 122 -3.23 32.65 25.07
C THR A 122 -3.76 32.53 26.50
N ASN A 123 -4.87 31.82 26.69
CA ASN A 123 -5.43 31.54 28.02
C ASN A 123 -4.40 30.80 28.90
N GLY A 124 -4.17 31.29 30.12
CA GLY A 124 -3.25 30.64 31.08
C GLY A 124 -1.78 31.06 30.95
N SER A 125 -1.42 31.84 29.93
CA SER A 125 -0.14 32.56 29.86
C SER A 125 -0.01 33.54 31.02
N SER A 126 1.20 33.70 31.57
CA SER A 126 1.44 34.73 32.60
C SER A 126 1.48 36.15 32.04
N LEU A 127 1.56 36.29 30.72
CA LEU A 127 1.50 37.54 29.96
C LEU A 127 0.11 37.82 29.35
N GLU A 128 -0.86 36.95 29.62
CA GLU A 128 -2.23 37.07 29.11
C GLU A 128 -2.82 38.45 29.47
N ASN A 129 -3.31 39.16 28.45
CA ASN A 129 -3.90 40.49 28.58
C ASN A 129 -2.97 41.57 29.20
N ASP A 130 -1.65 41.41 29.18
CA ASP A 130 -0.71 42.43 29.68
C ASP A 130 -0.72 43.68 28.78
N SER A 131 -1.24 44.78 29.32
CA SER A 131 -1.40 46.05 28.60
C SER A 131 -0.09 46.71 28.16
N ALA A 132 1.02 46.47 28.88
CA ALA A 132 2.32 47.04 28.51
C ALA A 132 2.93 46.25 27.36
N LEU A 133 2.83 44.92 27.41
CA LEU A 133 3.29 44.04 26.34
C LEU A 133 2.63 44.39 25.02
N VAL A 134 1.29 44.42 24.98
CA VAL A 134 0.57 44.70 23.73
C VAL A 134 0.83 46.11 23.20
N THR A 135 1.06 47.08 24.10
CA THR A 135 1.45 48.45 23.68
C THR A 135 2.80 48.43 22.94
N ASP A 136 3.79 47.71 23.46
CA ASP A 136 5.11 47.60 22.82
C ASP A 136 5.07 46.75 21.55
N VAL A 137 4.23 45.70 21.48
CA VAL A 137 3.99 44.93 20.25
C VAL A 137 3.45 45.84 19.14
N VAL A 138 2.40 46.62 19.43
CA VAL A 138 1.79 47.54 18.46
C VAL A 138 2.76 48.64 18.04
N ASP A 139 3.53 49.20 18.97
CA ASP A 139 4.60 50.18 18.67
C ASP A 139 5.73 49.56 17.81
N GLY A 140 6.00 48.26 17.98
CA GLY A 140 6.88 47.47 17.13
C GLY A 140 6.37 47.33 15.70
N LEU A 141 5.08 47.03 15.52
CA LEU A 141 4.43 46.97 14.21
C LEU A 141 4.51 48.32 13.48
N ASP A 142 4.19 49.42 14.18
CA ASP A 142 4.28 50.77 13.64
C ASP A 142 5.70 51.13 13.21
N PHE A 143 6.70 50.74 14.00
CA PHE A 143 8.10 50.93 13.63
C PHE A 143 8.49 50.17 12.36
N LEU A 144 8.13 48.89 12.24
CA LEU A 144 8.45 48.10 11.04
C LEU A 144 7.75 48.65 9.79
N TYR A 145 6.48 49.06 9.93
CA TYR A 145 5.74 49.74 8.86
C TYR A 145 6.45 51.02 8.42
N ASP A 146 6.72 51.95 9.34
CA ASP A 146 7.36 53.24 9.03
C ASP A 146 8.79 53.06 8.46
N ARG A 147 9.49 52.01 8.89
CA ARG A 147 10.90 51.79 8.57
C ARG A 147 11.14 51.06 7.25
N VAL A 148 10.38 50.00 6.98
CA VAL A 148 10.72 49.04 5.91
C VAL A 148 9.52 48.38 5.24
N TYR A 149 8.51 47.91 5.97
CA TYR A 149 7.45 47.09 5.41
C TYR A 149 6.18 47.92 5.19
N ASN A 150 6.20 48.77 4.16
CA ASN A 150 5.11 49.65 3.76
C ASN A 150 4.93 49.65 2.23
N GLU A 151 3.86 50.29 1.76
CA GLU A 151 3.47 50.32 0.35
C GLU A 151 4.41 51.11 -0.58
N ASP A 152 5.26 51.97 -0.02
CA ASP A 152 6.22 52.78 -0.79
C ASP A 152 7.57 52.05 -0.99
N GLN A 153 7.77 50.93 -0.30
CA GLN A 153 9.00 50.14 -0.38
C GLN A 153 8.98 49.18 -1.56
N SER A 154 10.08 49.11 -2.32
CA SER A 154 10.28 48.01 -3.29
C SER A 154 10.89 46.80 -2.60
N GLN A 155 10.43 45.60 -2.98
CA GLN A 155 11.00 44.33 -2.52
C GLN A 155 12.49 44.23 -2.87
N PHE A 156 13.23 43.50 -2.05
CA PHE A 156 14.63 43.18 -2.28
C PHE A 156 15.06 41.90 -1.58
N GLY A 157 16.10 41.25 -2.11
CA GLY A 157 16.56 39.98 -1.57
C GLY A 157 15.60 38.86 -1.97
N ASN A 158 15.36 37.90 -1.07
CA ASN A 158 14.43 36.81 -1.31
C ASN A 158 12.96 37.28 -1.18
N TRP A 159 12.19 37.12 -2.26
CA TRP A 159 10.76 37.45 -2.37
C TRP A 159 9.91 36.84 -1.26
N TRP A 160 10.25 35.63 -0.80
CA TRP A 160 9.45 34.90 0.19
C TRP A 160 9.26 35.72 1.48
N HIS A 161 10.29 36.44 1.92
CA HIS A 161 10.20 37.30 3.11
C HIS A 161 9.21 38.46 2.93
N TRP A 162 9.01 38.93 1.71
CA TRP A 162 8.09 40.04 1.41
C TRP A 162 6.66 39.59 1.16
N GLU A 163 6.49 38.44 0.51
CA GLU A 163 5.18 38.00 0.02
C GLU A 163 4.52 36.93 0.90
N ILE A 164 5.29 36.21 1.72
CA ILE A 164 4.80 35.13 2.59
C ILE A 164 5.25 35.34 4.05
N GLY A 165 6.55 35.33 4.31
CA GLY A 165 7.08 35.28 5.68
C GLY A 165 6.68 36.46 6.57
N SER A 166 7.02 37.69 6.17
CA SER A 166 6.59 38.89 6.92
C SER A 166 5.08 39.12 6.92
N PRO A 167 4.35 39.02 5.77
CA PRO A 167 2.92 39.27 5.78
C PRO A 167 2.11 38.24 6.58
N MET A 168 2.49 36.95 6.57
CA MET A 168 1.85 35.94 7.42
C MET A 168 1.94 36.31 8.89
N ARG A 169 3.17 36.60 9.36
CA ARG A 169 3.42 36.99 10.76
C ARG A 169 2.69 38.29 11.12
N LEU A 170 2.66 39.26 10.21
CA LEU A 170 1.93 40.52 10.41
C LEU A 170 0.42 40.30 10.53
N VAL A 171 -0.22 39.54 9.64
CA VAL A 171 -1.67 39.27 9.73
C VAL A 171 -2.01 38.42 10.96
N SER A 172 -1.11 37.52 11.38
CA SER A 172 -1.22 36.77 12.63
C SER A 172 -1.24 37.69 13.84
N VAL A 173 -0.27 38.61 13.95
CA VAL A 173 -0.26 39.59 15.06
C VAL A 173 -1.55 40.41 15.03
N CYS A 174 -1.98 40.87 13.86
CA CYS A 174 -3.23 41.64 13.73
C CYS A 174 -4.48 40.85 14.14
N ALA A 175 -4.52 39.54 13.92
CA ALA A 175 -5.62 38.69 14.37
C ALA A 175 -5.61 38.52 15.89
N LEU A 176 -4.43 38.38 16.50
CA LEU A 176 -4.26 38.18 17.95
C LEU A 176 -4.57 39.43 18.77
N VAL A 177 -4.13 40.62 18.30
CA VAL A 177 -4.26 41.88 19.05
C VAL A 177 -5.27 42.86 18.42
N GLY A 178 -6.16 42.36 17.56
CA GLY A 178 -7.04 43.20 16.73
C GLY A 178 -7.87 44.23 17.50
N ASP A 179 -8.30 43.91 18.72
CA ASP A 179 -9.06 44.83 19.57
C ASP A 179 -8.24 46.02 20.10
N GLU A 180 -6.92 45.92 20.06
CA GLU A 180 -5.98 46.97 20.48
C GLU A 180 -5.50 47.83 19.30
N LEU A 181 -5.83 47.45 18.06
CA LEU A 181 -5.45 48.19 16.86
C LEU A 181 -6.44 49.32 16.54
N SER A 182 -5.91 50.47 16.12
CA SER A 182 -6.73 51.53 15.54
C SER A 182 -7.05 51.25 14.07
N SER A 183 -8.18 51.76 13.57
CA SER A 183 -8.54 51.66 12.15
C SER A 183 -7.46 52.19 11.18
N THR A 184 -6.60 53.11 11.62
CA THR A 184 -5.46 53.61 10.83
C THR A 184 -4.37 52.55 10.74
N GLN A 185 -4.04 51.88 11.84
CA GLN A 185 -3.05 50.80 11.89
C GLN A 185 -3.52 49.61 11.05
N GLU A 186 -4.77 49.17 11.23
CA GLU A 186 -5.37 48.11 10.39
C GLU A 186 -5.27 48.45 8.90
N THR A 187 -5.59 49.70 8.52
CA THR A 187 -5.48 50.17 7.13
C THR A 187 -4.03 50.17 6.63
N ASN A 188 -3.09 50.69 7.42
CA ASN A 188 -1.68 50.77 7.05
C ASN A 188 -1.08 49.38 6.82
N TYR A 189 -1.30 48.46 7.77
CA TYR A 189 -0.74 47.12 7.71
C TYR A 189 -1.35 46.31 6.57
N THR A 190 -2.67 46.37 6.37
CA THR A 190 -3.32 45.67 5.25
C THR A 190 -2.99 46.28 3.88
N ASN A 191 -2.66 47.57 3.81
CA ASN A 191 -2.10 48.19 2.60
C ASN A 191 -0.68 47.72 2.32
N ALA A 192 0.18 47.62 3.35
CA ALA A 192 1.53 47.08 3.21
C ALA A 192 1.50 45.64 2.70
N VAL A 193 0.71 44.76 3.34
CA VAL A 193 0.51 43.37 2.88
C VAL A 193 -0.01 43.36 1.44
N GLY A 194 -1.00 44.20 1.11
CA GLY A 194 -1.54 44.26 -0.25
C GLY A 194 -0.59 44.80 -1.31
N ALA A 195 0.43 45.57 -0.93
CA ALA A 195 1.44 46.10 -1.85
C ALA A 195 2.51 45.06 -2.18
N HIS A 196 2.82 44.18 -1.23
CA HIS A 196 3.84 43.13 -1.39
C HIS A 196 3.26 41.77 -1.81
N THR A 197 2.09 41.41 -1.28
CA THR A 197 1.30 40.22 -1.63
C THR A 197 0.05 40.67 -2.39
N GLY A 198 0.24 41.12 -3.63
CA GLY A 198 -0.82 41.76 -4.41
C GLY A 198 -1.98 40.84 -4.76
N THR A 199 -1.66 39.64 -5.22
CA THR A 199 -2.62 38.57 -5.54
C THR A 199 -2.00 37.23 -5.18
N PRO A 200 -2.79 36.26 -4.70
CA PRO A 200 -2.28 34.91 -4.48
C PRO A 200 -2.02 34.14 -5.78
N TYR A 201 -2.42 34.66 -6.96
CA TYR A 201 -2.24 33.98 -8.25
C TYR A 201 -0.79 33.97 -8.77
N GLU A 202 0.02 34.95 -8.40
CA GLU A 202 1.36 35.14 -8.97
C GLU A 202 2.29 35.79 -7.95
N TYR A 203 3.58 35.48 -8.05
CA TYR A 203 4.61 36.18 -7.27
C TYR A 203 4.79 37.59 -7.83
N THR A 204 4.63 38.60 -6.98
CA THR A 204 4.57 40.02 -7.35
C THR A 204 5.85 40.50 -8.02
N GLU A 205 7.02 39.97 -7.62
CA GLU A 205 8.31 40.31 -8.27
C GLU A 205 8.50 39.66 -9.65
N TYR A 206 7.96 38.44 -9.87
CA TYR A 206 8.33 37.61 -11.02
C TYR A 206 7.25 37.45 -12.08
N ASP A 207 5.99 37.80 -11.80
CA ASP A 207 4.85 37.56 -12.70
C ASP A 207 4.76 36.06 -13.10
N VAL A 208 5.05 35.18 -12.14
CA VAL A 208 5.03 33.72 -12.27
C VAL A 208 3.92 33.17 -11.39
N THR A 209 3.12 32.25 -11.94
CA THR A 209 2.04 31.58 -11.22
C THR A 209 2.55 30.86 -9.98
N SER A 210 1.98 31.17 -8.81
CA SER A 210 2.30 30.45 -7.57
C SER A 210 1.64 29.07 -7.56
N GLY A 211 2.20 28.09 -6.88
CA GLY A 211 1.65 26.73 -6.81
C GLY A 211 2.00 26.04 -5.49
N GLY A 212 1.37 24.89 -5.22
CA GLY A 212 1.62 24.08 -4.01
C GLY A 212 1.43 24.87 -2.71
N ALA A 213 2.27 24.58 -1.71
CA ALA A 213 2.23 25.24 -0.39
C ALA A 213 2.27 26.78 -0.46
N ASN A 214 3.10 27.36 -1.35
CA ASN A 214 3.20 28.82 -1.49
C ASN A 214 1.87 29.46 -1.88
N ARG A 215 1.10 28.80 -2.77
CA ARG A 215 -0.24 29.26 -3.17
C ARG A 215 -1.18 29.28 -1.97
N VAL A 216 -1.12 28.25 -1.12
CA VAL A 216 -1.95 28.12 0.08
C VAL A 216 -1.62 29.22 1.09
N ASP A 217 -0.34 29.42 1.41
CA ASP A 217 0.12 30.49 2.31
C ASP A 217 -0.37 31.87 1.86
N MET A 218 -0.19 32.20 0.58
CA MET A 218 -0.65 33.47 0.02
C MET A 218 -2.16 33.62 0.10
N CYS A 219 -2.92 32.53 0.02
CA CYS A 219 -4.37 32.55 0.17
C CYS A 219 -4.80 32.78 1.62
N ILE A 220 -4.13 32.15 2.59
CA ILE A 220 -4.35 32.43 4.02
C ILE A 220 -4.09 33.92 4.32
N ILE A 221 -2.93 34.44 3.90
CA ILE A 221 -2.56 35.86 4.05
C ILE A 221 -3.63 36.77 3.43
N THR A 222 -4.09 36.43 2.22
CA THR A 222 -5.08 37.22 1.49
C THR A 222 -6.45 37.17 2.18
N ALA A 223 -6.88 36.01 2.68
CA ALA A 223 -8.13 35.86 3.43
C ALA A 223 -8.10 36.68 4.72
N LEU A 224 -7.01 36.60 5.50
CA LEU A 224 -6.86 37.34 6.75
C LEU A 224 -6.74 38.85 6.52
N ARG A 225 -6.00 39.28 5.49
CA ARG A 225 -5.98 40.69 5.05
C ARG A 225 -7.39 41.18 4.72
N GLY A 226 -8.18 40.36 4.01
CA GLY A 226 -9.58 40.65 3.71
C GLY A 226 -10.45 40.76 4.95
N ALA A 227 -10.27 39.87 5.93
CA ALA A 227 -10.98 39.90 7.20
C ALA A 227 -10.62 41.14 8.04
N ILE A 228 -9.33 41.45 8.19
CA ILE A 228 -8.85 42.63 8.94
C ILE A 228 -9.33 43.94 8.29
N SER A 229 -9.32 44.03 6.96
CA SER A 229 -9.78 45.22 6.24
C SER A 229 -11.30 45.31 6.02
N GLY A 230 -12.05 44.24 6.32
CA GLY A 230 -13.49 44.14 6.05
C GLY A 230 -13.83 44.17 4.55
N THR A 231 -13.06 43.45 3.71
CA THR A 231 -13.16 43.50 2.25
C THR A 231 -13.56 42.14 1.63
N ASP A 232 -14.84 41.98 1.29
CA ASP A 232 -15.41 40.75 0.69
C ASP A 232 -14.63 40.25 -0.54
N SER A 233 -14.26 41.16 -1.44
CA SER A 233 -13.59 40.80 -2.70
C SER A 233 -12.17 40.27 -2.48
N THR A 234 -11.52 40.66 -1.38
CA THR A 234 -10.19 40.17 -1.03
C THR A 234 -10.27 38.75 -0.47
N ILE A 235 -11.27 38.45 0.38
CA ILE A 235 -11.47 37.09 0.88
C ILE A 235 -11.91 36.16 -0.26
N ALA A 236 -12.83 36.64 -1.12
CA ALA A 236 -13.22 35.90 -2.32
C ALA A 236 -12.03 35.61 -3.24
N LEU A 237 -11.08 36.54 -3.38
CA LEU A 237 -9.86 36.32 -4.16
C LEU A 237 -9.04 35.13 -3.62
N ALA A 238 -8.93 34.97 -2.31
CA ALA A 238 -8.25 33.81 -1.70
C ALA A 238 -8.98 32.50 -2.00
N ARG A 239 -10.30 32.45 -1.79
CA ARG A 239 -11.13 31.27 -2.11
C ARG A 239 -11.01 30.90 -3.59
N ASP A 240 -11.31 31.84 -4.49
CA ASP A 240 -11.34 31.61 -5.93
C ASP A 240 -9.97 31.12 -6.43
N CYS A 241 -8.89 31.69 -5.89
CA CYS A 241 -7.52 31.30 -6.20
C CYS A 241 -7.16 29.86 -5.84
N ILE A 242 -7.75 29.31 -4.78
CA ILE A 242 -7.59 27.92 -4.36
C ILE A 242 -8.51 27.00 -5.16
N GLU A 243 -9.77 27.42 -5.37
CA GLU A 243 -10.73 26.65 -6.17
C GLU A 243 -10.32 26.50 -7.64
N GLU A 244 -9.58 27.47 -8.18
CA GLU A 244 -9.03 27.42 -9.53
C GLU A 244 -7.67 26.69 -9.63
N SER A 245 -7.10 26.24 -8.51
CA SER A 245 -5.81 25.54 -8.48
C SER A 245 -5.91 24.06 -8.88
N ASP A 246 -4.77 23.46 -9.23
CA ASP A 246 -4.63 22.04 -9.54
C ASP A 246 -4.40 21.15 -8.30
N ILE A 247 -4.36 21.75 -7.09
CA ILE A 247 -4.08 21.05 -5.82
C ILE A 247 -5.11 19.95 -5.54
N PHE A 248 -6.37 20.16 -5.93
CA PHE A 248 -7.48 19.22 -5.75
C PHE A 248 -7.67 18.27 -6.95
N GLN A 249 -6.61 18.04 -7.71
CA GLN A 249 -6.63 17.15 -8.86
C GLN A 249 -5.45 16.19 -8.77
N TYR A 250 -5.72 14.91 -9.04
CA TYR A 250 -4.63 13.96 -9.24
C TYR A 250 -3.83 14.30 -10.49
N ASN A 251 -2.51 14.27 -10.38
CA ASN A 251 -1.61 14.43 -11.51
C ASN A 251 -1.74 13.23 -12.46
N THR A 252 -2.21 13.50 -13.68
CA THR A 252 -2.35 12.52 -14.76
C THR A 252 -1.36 12.75 -15.91
N SER A 253 -0.27 13.49 -15.74
CA SER A 253 0.70 13.76 -16.82
C SER A 253 1.81 12.71 -16.93
N GLY A 254 2.13 12.00 -15.83
CA GLY A 254 3.11 10.91 -15.79
C GLY A 254 4.49 11.33 -15.28
N GLY A 255 4.60 12.56 -14.79
CA GLY A 255 5.72 13.14 -14.07
C GLY A 255 5.35 14.54 -13.57
N GLY A 256 6.17 15.16 -12.74
CA GLY A 256 5.88 16.49 -12.23
C GLY A 256 5.13 16.51 -10.90
N ASN A 257 4.90 17.73 -10.40
CA ASN A 257 4.43 17.96 -9.03
C ASN A 257 2.99 17.47 -8.79
N GLY A 258 2.69 17.12 -7.54
CA GLY A 258 1.33 16.86 -7.05
C GLY A 258 1.09 15.44 -6.57
N LEU A 259 -0.16 15.20 -6.16
CA LEU A 259 -0.68 13.90 -5.74
C LEU A 259 -1.03 13.03 -6.94
N TYR A 260 -0.73 11.74 -6.87
CA TYR A 260 -1.11 10.73 -7.85
C TYR A 260 -2.09 9.74 -7.23
N ARG A 261 -2.88 9.08 -8.07
CA ARG A 261 -3.90 8.11 -7.63
C ARG A 261 -3.33 6.89 -6.91
N ASP A 262 -2.05 6.58 -7.08
CA ASP A 262 -1.38 5.50 -6.36
C ASP A 262 -0.89 5.93 -4.97
N GLY A 263 -1.23 7.13 -4.51
CA GLY A 263 -0.75 7.72 -3.25
C GLY A 263 0.62 8.39 -3.37
N SER A 264 1.25 8.39 -4.56
CA SER A 264 2.51 9.10 -4.73
C SER A 264 2.32 10.61 -4.57
N TYR A 265 3.23 11.27 -3.85
CA TYR A 265 3.36 12.72 -3.88
C TYR A 265 4.76 13.09 -4.37
N VAL A 266 4.80 13.75 -5.52
CA VAL A 266 6.05 14.22 -6.13
C VAL A 266 6.11 15.73 -6.04
N TYR A 267 7.29 16.25 -5.70
CA TYR A 267 7.57 17.68 -5.74
C TYR A 267 8.95 17.93 -6.35
N HIS A 268 9.21 19.18 -6.75
CA HIS A 268 10.38 19.53 -7.56
C HIS A 268 10.55 18.61 -8.78
N GLU A 269 9.42 18.32 -9.42
CA GLU A 269 9.22 17.51 -10.62
C GLU A 269 9.49 16.00 -10.48
N GLU A 270 10.41 15.59 -9.61
CA GLU A 270 10.98 14.24 -9.64
C GLU A 270 11.45 13.72 -8.27
N ILE A 271 11.04 14.36 -7.17
CA ILE A 271 11.41 13.96 -5.80
C ILE A 271 10.17 13.47 -5.01
N PRO A 272 10.21 12.26 -4.41
CA PRO A 272 9.16 11.78 -3.52
C PRO A 272 9.15 12.58 -2.21
N TYR A 273 8.02 13.20 -1.86
CA TYR A 273 8.05 14.33 -0.91
C TYR A 273 6.87 14.45 0.07
N ILE A 274 6.02 13.43 0.23
CA ILE A 274 4.85 13.53 1.13
C ILE A 274 5.25 13.87 2.57
N GLY A 275 6.41 13.38 3.03
CA GLY A 275 6.91 13.59 4.38
C GLY A 275 7.44 14.99 4.68
N SER A 276 7.49 15.91 3.70
CA SER A 276 7.85 17.31 3.99
C SER A 276 7.10 18.34 3.14
N TYR A 277 7.38 18.52 1.83
CA TYR A 277 6.58 19.48 1.05
C TYR A 277 5.10 19.10 0.96
N GLY A 278 4.79 17.80 0.99
CA GLY A 278 3.40 17.34 1.09
C GLY A 278 2.79 17.65 2.46
N ALA A 279 3.56 17.48 3.54
CA ALA A 279 3.14 17.86 4.90
C ALA A 279 2.80 19.36 4.99
N ILE A 280 3.66 20.25 4.49
CA ILE A 280 3.42 21.70 4.47
C ILE A 280 2.15 22.05 3.66
N LEU A 281 1.94 21.36 2.53
CA LEU A 281 0.71 21.55 1.74
C LEU A 281 -0.53 21.17 2.54
N LEU A 282 -0.53 20.00 3.19
CA LEU A 282 -1.67 19.51 3.97
C LEU A 282 -1.95 20.39 5.18
N GLU A 283 -0.91 20.87 5.85
CA GLU A 283 -0.99 21.79 6.99
C GLU A 283 -1.73 23.07 6.60
N GLY A 284 -1.21 23.78 5.58
CA GLY A 284 -1.83 25.03 5.12
C GLY A 284 -3.26 24.84 4.61
N LEU A 285 -3.58 23.69 3.99
CA LEU A 285 -4.96 23.40 3.59
C LEU A 285 -5.87 23.19 4.81
N GLY A 286 -5.41 22.46 5.82
CA GLY A 286 -6.15 22.29 7.07
C GLY A 286 -6.42 23.61 7.79
N GLU A 287 -5.43 24.51 7.82
CA GLU A 287 -5.60 25.87 8.33
C GLU A 287 -6.61 26.68 7.52
N LEU A 288 -6.46 26.71 6.19
CA LEU A 288 -7.34 27.49 5.32
C LEU A 288 -8.79 26.99 5.37
N PHE A 289 -9.01 25.67 5.38
CA PHE A 289 -10.33 25.08 5.59
C PHE A 289 -10.91 25.52 6.92
N THR A 290 -10.12 25.46 8.01
CA THR A 290 -10.57 25.91 9.34
C THR A 290 -11.00 27.37 9.32
N VAL A 291 -10.21 28.25 8.72
CA VAL A 291 -10.51 29.70 8.65
C VAL A 291 -11.82 29.96 7.89
N LEU A 292 -12.03 29.31 6.74
CA LEU A 292 -13.14 29.59 5.84
C LEU A 292 -14.42 28.76 6.10
N ASP A 293 -14.33 27.70 6.92
CA ASP A 293 -15.40 26.72 7.17
C ASP A 293 -16.77 27.35 7.49
N GLY A 294 -17.83 26.98 6.77
CA GLY A 294 -19.19 27.46 7.02
C GLY A 294 -19.43 28.97 6.82
N THR A 295 -18.47 29.71 6.24
CA THR A 295 -18.59 31.14 5.93
C THR A 295 -19.12 31.38 4.52
N THR A 296 -19.42 32.63 4.15
CA THR A 296 -19.76 32.97 2.75
C THR A 296 -18.63 32.65 1.75
N TRP A 297 -17.39 32.45 2.24
CA TRP A 297 -16.20 32.16 1.44
C TRP A 297 -15.66 30.75 1.64
N GLU A 298 -16.45 29.83 2.19
CA GLU A 298 -16.10 28.41 2.27
C GLU A 298 -15.69 27.87 0.88
N ILE A 299 -14.64 27.06 0.85
CA ILE A 299 -14.15 26.40 -0.36
C ILE A 299 -15.11 25.24 -0.65
N THR A 300 -15.84 25.29 -1.76
CA THR A 300 -16.89 24.31 -2.07
C THR A 300 -16.87 23.83 -3.53
N ALA A 301 -16.15 24.53 -4.42
CA ALA A 301 -16.10 24.20 -5.85
C ALA A 301 -14.99 23.20 -6.23
N VAL A 302 -14.42 22.47 -5.26
CA VAL A 302 -13.34 21.50 -5.45
C VAL A 302 -13.71 20.11 -4.94
N ASP A 303 -12.95 19.11 -5.38
CA ASP A 303 -13.04 17.74 -4.89
C ASP A 303 -12.13 17.57 -3.66
N HIS A 304 -12.69 17.75 -2.46
CA HIS A 304 -11.93 17.62 -1.21
C HIS A 304 -11.47 16.20 -0.95
N ASP A 305 -12.13 15.20 -1.54
CA ASP A 305 -11.81 13.79 -1.36
C ASP A 305 -10.37 13.52 -1.82
N VAL A 306 -9.84 14.25 -2.80
CA VAL A 306 -8.41 14.16 -3.22
C VAL A 306 -7.44 14.42 -2.07
N ILE A 307 -7.77 15.37 -1.18
CA ILE A 307 -6.94 15.72 -0.02
C ILE A 307 -7.21 14.78 1.14
N TYR A 308 -8.46 14.38 1.35
CA TYR A 308 -8.80 13.47 2.44
C TYR A 308 -8.27 12.05 2.19
N ASP A 309 -8.41 11.54 0.97
CA ASP A 309 -7.86 10.25 0.54
C ASP A 309 -6.33 10.24 0.66
N ALA A 310 -5.65 11.37 0.43
CA ALA A 310 -4.19 11.47 0.58
C ALA A 310 -3.72 11.15 2.01
N VAL A 311 -4.54 11.35 3.04
CA VAL A 311 -4.18 10.94 4.41
C VAL A 311 -4.06 9.42 4.51
N GLY A 312 -5.02 8.66 3.95
CA GLY A 312 -5.00 7.20 3.96
C GLY A 312 -4.07 6.56 2.93
N ASP A 313 -3.92 7.19 1.77
CA ASP A 313 -3.22 6.63 0.62
C ASP A 313 -1.77 7.12 0.47
N ALA A 314 -1.44 8.31 0.95
CA ALA A 314 -0.10 8.90 0.81
C ALA A 314 0.62 9.10 2.16
N VAL A 315 -0.10 9.45 3.22
CA VAL A 315 0.51 9.71 4.55
C VAL A 315 0.59 8.44 5.39
N ALA A 316 -0.54 7.82 5.70
CA ALA A 316 -0.63 6.68 6.59
C ALA A 316 0.31 5.50 6.24
N PRO A 317 0.55 5.16 4.95
CA PRO A 317 1.49 4.06 4.62
C PRO A 317 2.93 4.33 5.09
N PHE A 318 3.34 5.60 5.14
CA PHE A 318 4.68 6.04 5.54
C PHE A 318 4.76 6.54 6.98
N MET A 319 3.67 6.43 7.76
CA MET A 319 3.70 6.62 9.20
C MET A 319 3.95 5.27 9.88
N TYR A 320 4.77 5.26 10.93
CA TYR A 320 4.99 4.07 11.75
C TYR A 320 5.14 4.49 13.21
N ARG A 321 4.15 4.19 14.06
CA ARG A 321 4.20 4.53 15.49
C ARG A 321 4.63 5.98 15.78
N GLY A 322 4.09 6.94 15.03
CA GLY A 322 4.34 8.37 15.24
C GLY A 322 5.41 8.99 14.34
N LEU A 323 6.37 8.23 13.80
CA LEU A 323 7.40 8.77 12.91
C LEU A 323 6.98 8.74 11.44
N MET A 324 7.47 9.72 10.66
CA MET A 324 7.34 9.77 9.19
C MET A 324 8.61 9.23 8.52
N MET A 325 8.47 8.16 7.73
CA MET A 325 9.59 7.45 7.12
C MET A 325 10.42 8.35 6.17
N ASP A 326 11.75 8.25 6.27
CA ASP A 326 12.69 9.11 5.55
C ASP A 326 12.71 8.92 4.03
N ALA A 327 12.19 7.78 3.55
CA ALA A 327 12.10 7.46 2.12
C ALA A 327 11.37 8.53 1.29
N VAL A 328 10.48 9.30 1.92
CA VAL A 328 9.59 10.30 1.28
C VAL A 328 9.82 11.72 1.79
N SER A 329 11.00 11.98 2.35
CA SER A 329 11.36 13.25 3.00
C SER A 329 12.39 14.08 2.21
N GLY A 330 12.86 13.57 1.06
CA GLY A 330 13.79 14.29 0.18
C GLY A 330 15.05 14.76 0.91
N ARG A 331 15.40 16.05 0.81
CA ARG A 331 16.61 16.59 1.45
C ARG A 331 16.44 16.87 2.95
N SER A 332 15.21 16.83 3.48
CA SER A 332 14.95 17.18 4.90
C SER A 332 15.55 16.16 5.86
N ILE A 333 15.92 14.96 5.39
CA ILE A 333 16.69 13.97 6.15
C ILE A 333 18.02 14.53 6.70
N SER A 334 18.51 15.64 6.13
CA SER A 334 19.74 16.31 6.56
C SER A 334 19.54 17.44 7.59
N ARG A 335 18.30 17.66 8.07
CA ARG A 335 17.95 18.72 9.01
C ARG A 335 17.88 18.17 10.44
N ALA A 336 18.62 18.78 11.35
CA ALA A 336 18.72 18.31 12.74
C ALA A 336 17.44 18.55 13.55
N ASP A 337 16.70 19.59 13.20
CA ASP A 337 15.46 20.07 13.81
C ASP A 337 14.21 19.50 13.12
N GLN A 338 14.39 18.63 12.13
CA GLN A 338 13.32 17.91 11.46
C GLN A 338 13.76 16.45 11.39
N THR A 339 13.73 15.75 12.50
CA THR A 339 13.88 14.28 12.50
C THR A 339 12.63 13.64 11.91
N ASP A 340 12.65 12.32 11.74
CA ASP A 340 11.49 11.52 11.35
C ASP A 340 10.34 11.60 12.37
N HIS A 341 10.63 11.63 13.67
CA HIS A 341 9.64 11.88 14.73
C HIS A 341 9.06 13.30 14.63
N VAL A 342 9.89 14.34 14.55
CA VAL A 342 9.40 15.73 14.46
C VAL A 342 8.51 15.94 13.23
N ARG A 343 8.89 15.37 12.08
CA ARG A 343 8.02 15.36 10.89
C ARG A 343 6.70 14.63 11.14
N GLY A 344 6.78 13.46 11.75
CA GLY A 344 5.60 12.64 12.04
C GLY A 344 4.64 13.30 13.04
N HIS A 345 5.17 14.02 14.05
CA HIS A 345 4.39 14.83 14.97
C HIS A 345 3.67 15.97 14.24
N GLY A 346 4.38 16.76 13.42
CA GLY A 346 3.75 17.85 12.64
C GLY A 346 2.64 17.34 11.69
N ILE A 347 2.83 16.16 11.10
CA ILE A 347 1.81 15.50 10.28
C ILE A 347 0.63 15.01 11.12
N THR A 348 0.90 14.46 12.31
CA THR A 348 -0.14 14.03 13.25
C THR A 348 -1.01 15.21 13.69
N ALA A 349 -0.39 16.36 14.01
CA ALA A 349 -1.08 17.61 14.31
C ALA A 349 -1.93 18.08 13.11
N THR A 350 -1.37 18.02 11.90
CA THR A 350 -2.09 18.34 10.66
C THR A 350 -3.32 17.45 10.44
N VAL A 351 -3.20 16.13 10.65
CA VAL A 351 -4.31 15.18 10.50
C VAL A 351 -5.40 15.43 11.54
N LEU A 352 -5.04 15.74 12.79
CA LEU A 352 -6.00 16.16 13.81
C LEU A 352 -6.73 17.45 13.42
N ARG A 353 -6.01 18.42 12.84
CA ARG A 353 -6.60 19.68 12.36
C ARG A 353 -7.59 19.43 11.22
N LEU A 354 -7.23 18.60 10.24
CA LEU A 354 -8.14 18.17 9.16
C LEU A 354 -9.37 17.45 9.72
N ALA A 355 -9.23 16.66 10.79
CA ALA A 355 -10.34 15.96 11.42
C ALA A 355 -11.39 16.88 12.08
N ASN A 356 -11.09 18.17 12.24
CA ASN A 356 -12.03 19.16 12.76
C ASN A 356 -12.97 19.71 11.69
N THR A 357 -12.60 19.65 10.41
CA THR A 357 -13.40 20.16 9.28
C THR A 357 -13.83 19.07 8.28
N ALA A 358 -13.18 17.90 8.29
CA ALA A 358 -13.51 16.80 7.40
C ALA A 358 -14.93 16.22 7.67
N PRO A 359 -15.65 15.76 6.64
CA PRO A 359 -16.89 15.03 6.82
C PRO A 359 -16.66 13.59 7.29
N GLU A 360 -17.70 12.94 7.82
CA GLU A 360 -17.67 11.48 8.02
C GLU A 360 -17.70 10.75 6.66
N PRO A 361 -16.94 9.66 6.47
CA PRO A 361 -16.19 8.91 7.50
C PRO A 361 -14.76 9.41 7.82
N TYR A 362 -14.22 10.37 7.07
CA TYR A 362 -12.82 10.82 7.19
C TYR A 362 -12.47 11.37 8.58
N ALA A 363 -13.35 12.17 9.19
CA ALA A 363 -13.10 12.73 10.52
C ALA A 363 -12.84 11.67 11.59
N SER A 364 -13.64 10.58 11.58
CA SER A 364 -13.46 9.47 12.53
C SER A 364 -12.18 8.67 12.23
N GLU A 365 -11.86 8.46 10.96
CA GLU A 365 -10.63 7.80 10.53
C GLU A 365 -9.38 8.58 10.97
N PHE A 366 -9.34 9.88 10.71
CA PHE A 366 -8.19 10.74 11.04
C PHE A 366 -7.93 10.79 12.54
N ARG A 367 -8.98 10.86 13.36
CA ARG A 367 -8.84 10.79 14.82
C ARG A 367 -8.32 9.42 15.27
N SER A 368 -8.75 8.33 14.65
CA SER A 368 -8.29 6.98 14.96
C SER A 368 -6.81 6.80 14.61
N LEU A 369 -6.39 7.26 13.41
CA LEU A 369 -4.99 7.25 12.96
C LEU A 369 -4.10 8.07 13.91
N ALA A 370 -4.45 9.33 14.14
CA ALA A 370 -3.68 10.21 15.02
C ALA A 370 -3.56 9.65 16.44
N LYS A 371 -4.64 9.07 16.99
CA LYS A 371 -4.59 8.41 18.30
C LYS A 371 -3.59 7.26 18.33
N GLY A 372 -3.59 6.41 17.30
CA GLY A 372 -2.63 5.31 17.19
C GLY A 372 -1.19 5.80 17.10
N TRP A 373 -0.93 6.83 16.30
CA TRP A 373 0.40 7.42 16.17
C TRP A 373 0.91 8.03 17.48
N ILE A 374 0.05 8.74 18.22
CA ILE A 374 0.42 9.34 19.51
C ILE A 374 0.65 8.27 20.58
N GLU A 375 -0.23 7.26 20.68
CA GLU A 375 -0.12 6.24 21.73
C GLU A 375 1.07 5.29 21.52
N ASN A 376 1.47 5.06 20.27
CA ASN A 376 2.53 4.11 19.94
C ASN A 376 3.93 4.73 19.82
N ASP A 377 4.06 6.06 19.82
CA ASP A 377 5.37 6.72 19.85
C ASP A 377 6.00 6.63 21.25
N THR A 378 6.85 5.62 21.42
CA THR A 378 7.51 5.36 22.71
C THR A 378 8.94 5.91 22.78
N TRP A 379 9.41 6.61 21.74
CA TRP A 379 10.75 7.20 21.73
C TRP A 379 10.69 8.70 22.02
N ASP A 380 9.82 9.42 21.32
CA ASP A 380 9.67 10.86 21.44
C ASP A 380 8.19 11.21 21.54
N SER A 381 7.73 11.54 22.75
CA SER A 381 6.30 11.72 22.99
C SER A 381 5.79 12.92 22.20
N PHE A 382 4.75 12.74 21.37
CA PHE A 382 4.07 13.85 20.69
C PHE A 382 3.76 15.02 21.66
N LEU A 383 3.30 14.71 22.88
CA LEU A 383 2.95 15.73 23.87
C LEU A 383 4.13 16.49 24.49
N SER A 384 5.38 16.02 24.37
CA SER A 384 6.53 16.75 24.94
C SER A 384 6.98 17.91 24.08
N ASP A 385 6.76 17.83 22.76
CA ASP A 385 7.19 18.84 21.79
C ASP A 385 6.01 19.62 21.19
N ALA A 386 4.77 19.24 21.53
CA ALA A 386 3.55 19.89 21.05
C ALA A 386 3.33 21.27 21.70
N ASP A 387 2.93 22.22 20.88
CA ASP A 387 2.47 23.52 21.35
C ASP A 387 1.05 23.45 21.95
N VAL A 388 0.58 24.57 22.50
CA VAL A 388 -0.74 24.64 23.15
C VAL A 388 -1.89 24.20 22.22
N PRO A 389 -2.01 24.69 20.97
CA PRO A 389 -3.00 24.18 20.01
C PRO A 389 -2.94 22.67 19.77
N ASP A 390 -1.75 22.12 19.60
CA ASP A 390 -1.59 20.71 19.26
C ASP A 390 -1.91 19.80 20.45
N ILE A 391 -1.56 20.21 21.68
CA ILE A 391 -2.00 19.52 22.90
C ILE A 391 -3.52 19.55 23.02
N ALA A 392 -4.19 20.66 22.71
CA ALA A 392 -5.65 20.73 22.77
C ALA A 392 -6.32 19.77 21.77
N ASN A 393 -5.80 19.66 20.56
CA ASN A 393 -6.31 18.70 19.58
C ASN A 393 -6.02 17.24 19.99
N ALA A 394 -4.81 16.95 20.50
CA ALA A 394 -4.40 15.61 20.88
C ALA A 394 -5.16 15.10 22.12
N THR A 395 -5.23 15.89 23.19
CA THR A 395 -5.95 15.52 24.42
C THR A 395 -7.43 15.27 24.17
N ALA A 396 -8.08 16.05 23.29
CA ALA A 396 -9.48 15.82 22.89
C ALA A 396 -9.72 14.44 22.27
N VAL A 397 -8.71 13.86 21.60
CA VAL A 397 -8.78 12.51 21.01
C VAL A 397 -8.34 11.43 21.99
N LEU A 398 -7.30 11.67 22.77
CA LEU A 398 -6.78 10.74 23.78
C LEU A 398 -7.82 10.47 24.88
N ASP A 399 -8.46 11.53 25.40
CA ASP A 399 -9.45 11.44 26.48
C ASP A 399 -10.79 10.83 26.03
N ASP A 400 -11.07 10.83 24.73
CA ASP A 400 -12.31 10.24 24.20
C ASP A 400 -12.18 8.71 24.06
N SER A 401 -12.71 8.00 25.06
CA SER A 401 -12.78 6.54 25.08
C SER A 401 -13.64 5.90 23.96
N THR A 402 -14.40 6.69 23.19
CA THR A 402 -15.17 6.20 22.04
C THR A 402 -14.35 6.12 20.76
N ILE A 403 -13.19 6.79 20.73
CA ILE A 403 -12.23 6.73 19.63
C ILE A 403 -11.21 5.63 19.95
N SER A 404 -11.16 4.62 19.09
CA SER A 404 -10.14 3.56 19.15
C SER A 404 -8.90 4.00 18.37
N ALA A 405 -7.72 3.78 18.93
CA ALA A 405 -6.47 3.89 18.21
C ALA A 405 -6.47 2.94 17.00
N ALA A 406 -5.99 3.43 15.86
CA ALA A 406 -5.74 2.58 14.71
C ALA A 406 -4.55 1.64 15.00
N ASP A 407 -4.67 0.38 14.60
CA ASP A 407 -3.55 -0.56 14.57
C ASP A 407 -2.62 -0.21 13.40
N GLU A 408 -1.35 -0.62 13.49
CA GLU A 408 -0.42 -0.54 12.36
C GLU A 408 -0.95 -1.37 11.17
N PRO A 409 -0.95 -0.82 9.94
CA PRO A 409 -1.56 -1.49 8.80
C PRO A 409 -0.78 -2.74 8.39
N VAL A 410 -1.48 -3.73 7.84
CA VAL A 410 -0.87 -4.88 7.15
C VAL A 410 -1.13 -4.74 5.66
N ARG A 411 -0.13 -4.24 4.93
CA ARG A 411 -0.26 -3.91 3.51
C ARG A 411 1.08 -3.96 2.77
N HIS A 412 1.01 -3.97 1.44
CA HIS A 412 2.15 -3.85 0.55
C HIS A 412 1.77 -2.93 -0.62
N ASP A 413 2.46 -1.81 -0.76
CA ASP A 413 2.15 -0.81 -1.79
C ASP A 413 3.37 -0.51 -2.65
N VAL A 414 3.13 -0.50 -3.96
CA VAL A 414 4.08 -0.07 -4.98
C VAL A 414 3.64 1.29 -5.50
N PHE A 415 4.29 2.35 -5.04
CA PHE A 415 4.07 3.73 -5.48
C PHE A 415 4.83 3.98 -6.78
N HIS A 416 4.28 3.43 -7.86
CA HIS A 416 4.92 3.38 -9.17
C HIS A 416 5.17 4.76 -9.79
N ASN A 417 4.50 5.83 -9.35
CA ASN A 417 4.79 7.21 -9.80
C ASN A 417 5.92 7.90 -9.04
N MET A 418 6.38 7.37 -7.90
CA MET A 418 7.49 7.94 -7.13
C MET A 418 8.61 6.94 -6.80
N ASP A 419 8.63 5.77 -7.46
CA ASP A 419 9.64 4.72 -7.30
C ASP A 419 9.89 4.38 -5.81
N ARG A 420 8.80 4.20 -5.06
CA ARG A 420 8.81 3.78 -3.66
C ARG A 420 7.99 2.52 -3.45
N VAL A 421 8.41 1.74 -2.48
CA VAL A 421 7.64 0.62 -1.95
C VAL A 421 7.58 0.76 -0.45
N VAL A 422 6.40 0.51 0.12
CA VAL A 422 6.24 0.33 1.57
C VAL A 422 5.56 -1.00 1.84
N HIS A 423 5.96 -1.61 2.95
CA HIS A 423 5.47 -2.90 3.38
C HIS A 423 5.33 -2.89 4.88
N ASN A 424 4.09 -2.76 5.34
CA ASN A 424 3.76 -2.65 6.75
C ASN A 424 3.32 -4.00 7.28
N ARG A 425 3.79 -4.33 8.47
CA ARG A 425 3.35 -5.42 9.34
C ARG A 425 3.07 -4.84 10.71
N SER A 426 2.36 -5.61 11.54
CA SER A 426 1.96 -5.17 12.87
C SER A 426 3.15 -4.80 13.79
N GLU A 427 4.33 -5.39 13.55
CA GLU A 427 5.50 -5.23 14.42
C GLU A 427 6.72 -4.61 13.71
N TRP A 428 6.64 -4.40 12.40
CA TRP A 428 7.72 -3.81 11.62
C TRP A 428 7.20 -3.23 10.29
N ALA A 429 7.91 -2.26 9.75
CA ALA A 429 7.67 -1.76 8.41
C ALA A 429 8.97 -1.70 7.62
N TYR A 430 8.88 -1.84 6.30
CA TYR A 430 10.03 -1.84 5.41
C TYR A 430 9.77 -0.98 4.19
N THR A 431 10.71 -0.07 3.89
CA THR A 431 10.65 0.76 2.68
C THR A 431 11.79 0.48 1.74
N ILE A 432 11.53 0.65 0.45
CA ILE A 432 12.54 0.59 -0.60
C ILE A 432 12.52 1.92 -1.36
N SER A 433 13.65 2.60 -1.35
CA SER A 433 13.88 3.86 -2.04
C SER A 433 14.65 3.61 -3.34
N MET A 434 13.94 3.71 -4.45
CA MET A 434 14.47 3.46 -5.81
C MET A 434 14.51 4.77 -6.63
N CYS A 435 15.10 4.70 -7.82
CA CYS A 435 15.13 5.80 -8.78
C CYS A 435 15.15 5.27 -10.21
N SER A 436 14.63 6.05 -11.14
CA SER A 436 14.54 5.73 -12.56
C SER A 436 14.69 7.00 -13.40
N GLU A 437 14.58 6.93 -14.72
CA GLU A 437 14.50 8.12 -15.55
C GLU A 437 13.33 9.06 -15.19
N ARG A 438 12.41 8.63 -14.31
CA ARG A 438 11.26 9.42 -13.82
C ARG A 438 11.57 10.13 -12.49
N ILE A 439 12.33 9.50 -11.61
CA ILE A 439 12.56 9.93 -10.22
C ILE A 439 14.05 10.04 -9.94
N ALA A 440 14.47 11.15 -9.33
CA ALA A 440 15.88 11.39 -9.07
C ALA A 440 16.46 10.43 -8.03
N ARG A 441 17.78 10.25 -8.10
CA ARG A 441 18.56 9.45 -7.14
C ARG A 441 18.49 10.02 -5.73
N TYR A 442 18.42 11.35 -5.63
CA TYR A 442 18.39 12.15 -4.41
C TYR A 442 18.13 13.61 -4.82
N GLU A 443 17.81 14.45 -3.84
CA GLU A 443 17.87 15.90 -3.98
C GLU A 443 18.93 16.47 -3.04
N ALA A 444 19.81 17.34 -3.56
CA ALA A 444 20.73 18.16 -2.79
C ALA A 444 20.74 19.58 -3.36
N ILE A 445 19.94 20.45 -2.74
CA ILE A 445 19.85 21.87 -3.07
C ILE A 445 20.06 22.72 -1.82
N ASN A 446 20.42 24.00 -1.98
CA ASN A 446 20.58 24.96 -0.88
C ASN A 446 21.59 24.52 0.20
N GLU A 447 22.65 23.84 -0.22
CA GLU A 447 23.66 23.28 0.68
C GLU A 447 23.12 22.22 1.67
N GLU A 448 21.98 21.59 1.37
CA GLU A 448 21.36 20.50 2.13
C GLU A 448 21.60 19.13 1.46
N ASN A 449 21.55 18.06 2.25
CA ASN A 449 21.74 16.65 1.85
C ASN A 449 23.04 16.37 1.07
N LEU A 450 24.15 16.96 1.53
CA LEU A 450 25.43 17.00 0.81
C LEU A 450 26.11 15.63 0.60
N ARG A 451 25.61 14.57 1.25
CA ARG A 451 26.12 13.19 1.14
C ARG A 451 25.02 12.17 0.78
N GLY A 452 23.89 12.61 0.24
CA GLY A 452 22.73 11.77 -0.08
C GLY A 452 22.87 10.84 -1.30
N TRP A 453 24.08 10.61 -1.82
CA TRP A 453 24.35 10.06 -3.16
C TRP A 453 23.61 8.77 -3.52
N TYR A 454 23.36 7.92 -2.52
CA TYR A 454 22.85 6.56 -2.71
C TYR A 454 21.49 6.34 -2.02
N THR A 455 20.83 7.40 -1.55
CA THR A 455 19.54 7.31 -0.84
C THR A 455 18.39 6.79 -1.70
N GLY A 456 18.45 6.96 -3.03
CA GLY A 456 17.52 6.34 -4.00
C GLY A 456 18.11 5.15 -4.77
N ALA A 457 19.29 4.64 -4.39
CA ALA A 457 19.99 3.58 -5.13
C ALA A 457 19.55 2.16 -4.72
N GLY A 458 18.25 1.96 -4.51
CA GLY A 458 17.69 0.75 -3.91
C GLY A 458 18.03 0.64 -2.42
N MET A 459 18.03 1.78 -1.71
CA MET A 459 18.21 1.82 -0.26
C MET A 459 17.00 1.21 0.41
N THR A 460 17.23 0.38 1.41
CA THR A 460 16.18 -0.28 2.17
C THR A 460 16.20 0.18 3.62
N GLN A 461 15.04 0.44 4.21
CA GLN A 461 14.93 0.89 5.60
C GLN A 461 13.98 0.00 6.38
N LEU A 462 14.42 -0.46 7.55
CA LEU A 462 13.65 -1.30 8.46
C LEU A 462 13.28 -0.49 9.70
N TYR A 463 11.97 -0.32 9.89
CA TYR A 463 11.36 0.26 11.08
C TYR A 463 10.82 -0.87 11.96
N ASN A 464 11.17 -0.87 13.25
CA ASN A 464 10.77 -1.88 14.24
C ASN A 464 10.66 -1.21 15.62
N ASP A 465 10.76 -1.96 16.73
CA ASP A 465 10.61 -1.39 18.08
C ASP A 465 11.71 -0.39 18.47
N ASP A 466 12.84 -0.35 17.76
CA ASP A 466 13.86 0.69 17.89
C ASP A 466 13.46 1.90 17.03
N LEU A 467 12.58 2.73 17.60
CA LEU A 467 12.06 3.94 16.96
C LEU A 467 13.13 5.04 16.81
N GLY A 468 14.19 5.02 17.65
CA GLY A 468 15.29 5.99 17.58
C GLY A 468 16.31 5.71 16.48
N HIS A 469 16.15 4.62 15.72
CA HIS A 469 17.16 4.12 14.78
C HIS A 469 17.63 5.17 13.76
N TYR A 470 16.68 5.85 13.08
CA TYR A 470 16.94 6.88 12.07
C TYR A 470 16.93 8.32 12.65
N THR A 471 16.43 8.49 13.87
CA THR A 471 16.36 9.77 14.59
C THR A 471 17.67 10.13 15.29
N ASP A 472 18.29 9.15 15.97
CA ASP A 472 19.37 9.37 16.93
C ASP A 472 20.73 9.56 16.25
N GLY A 473 20.91 10.72 15.60
CA GLY A 473 22.15 11.11 14.94
C GLY A 473 22.56 10.20 13.78
N TYR A 474 21.62 9.44 13.20
CA TYR A 474 21.86 8.50 12.11
C TYR A 474 22.50 9.18 10.90
N TRP A 475 21.79 10.13 10.28
CA TRP A 475 22.21 10.77 9.03
C TRP A 475 23.59 11.44 9.06
N PRO A 476 23.99 12.18 10.11
CA PRO A 476 25.33 12.76 10.17
C PRO A 476 26.44 11.75 10.47
N THR A 477 26.14 10.53 10.96
CA THR A 477 27.16 9.57 11.41
C THR A 477 27.24 8.29 10.58
N VAL A 478 26.17 7.88 9.90
CA VAL A 478 26.12 6.67 9.05
C VAL A 478 27.16 6.72 7.93
N ASP A 479 27.57 5.55 7.44
CA ASP A 479 28.38 5.47 6.23
C ASP A 479 27.56 5.73 4.98
N PRO A 480 27.70 6.91 4.32
CA PRO A 480 26.92 7.17 3.12
C PRO A 480 27.30 6.22 1.98
N TYR A 481 28.45 5.54 2.03
CA TYR A 481 28.85 4.53 1.03
C TYR A 481 28.21 3.17 1.24
N ARG A 482 27.58 2.93 2.39
CA ARG A 482 27.02 1.62 2.74
C ARG A 482 25.64 1.79 3.35
N LEU A 483 24.75 2.48 2.64
CA LEU A 483 23.34 2.53 3.02
C LEU A 483 22.73 1.13 2.79
N PRO A 484 21.91 0.58 3.71
CA PRO A 484 21.40 -0.77 3.60
C PRO A 484 20.67 -1.01 2.29
N GLY A 485 20.83 -2.20 1.70
CA GLY A 485 20.21 -2.59 0.45
C GLY A 485 20.94 -2.13 -0.82
N THR A 486 21.79 -1.10 -0.77
CA THR A 486 22.42 -0.51 -1.97
C THR A 486 23.50 -1.42 -2.59
N THR A 487 23.73 -1.28 -3.91
CA THR A 487 24.90 -1.84 -4.61
C THR A 487 25.70 -0.69 -5.21
N VAL A 488 26.97 -0.53 -4.81
CA VAL A 488 27.74 0.69 -5.09
C VAL A 488 29.14 0.41 -5.62
N ASP A 489 29.65 1.37 -6.39
CA ASP A 489 31.06 1.49 -6.72
C ASP A 489 31.78 2.20 -5.55
N THR A 490 32.87 1.61 -5.07
CA THR A 490 33.68 2.10 -3.92
C THR A 490 34.51 3.35 -4.20
N ARG A 491 34.28 4.05 -5.33
CA ARG A 491 34.93 5.32 -5.65
C ARG A 491 34.79 6.36 -4.54
N ASP A 492 35.83 7.15 -4.37
CA ASP A 492 35.76 8.35 -3.54
C ASP A 492 34.81 9.39 -4.19
N ARG A 493 33.90 9.93 -3.38
CA ARG A 493 32.97 11.00 -3.74
C ARG A 493 33.20 12.24 -2.89
N SER A 494 33.24 13.40 -3.54
CA SER A 494 33.19 14.69 -2.86
C SER A 494 31.76 15.00 -2.43
N ALA A 495 31.61 15.79 -1.35
CA ALA A 495 30.34 16.41 -0.99
C ALA A 495 29.71 17.09 -2.21
N LEU A 496 28.38 17.02 -2.28
CA LEU A 496 27.59 17.70 -3.29
C LEU A 496 27.70 19.22 -3.11
N ASP A 497 27.45 19.98 -4.17
CA ASP A 497 27.52 21.44 -4.14
C ASP A 497 26.18 22.13 -3.84
N GLY A 498 25.12 21.35 -3.57
CA GLY A 498 23.79 21.89 -3.29
C GLY A 498 23.06 22.44 -4.52
N THR A 499 23.25 21.86 -5.70
CA THR A 499 22.54 22.24 -6.94
C THR A 499 22.02 21.07 -7.79
N HIS A 500 21.89 19.87 -7.19
CA HIS A 500 21.75 18.61 -7.93
C HIS A 500 20.51 17.80 -7.53
N HIS A 501 19.87 17.19 -8.55
CA HIS A 501 18.89 16.12 -8.40
C HIS A 501 18.99 15.17 -9.62
N PRO A 502 20.05 14.36 -9.71
CA PRO A 502 20.34 13.60 -10.93
C PRO A 502 19.40 12.41 -11.08
N ARG A 503 18.96 12.12 -12.32
CA ARG A 503 18.22 10.90 -12.66
C ARG A 503 19.12 9.84 -13.31
N PRO A 504 18.89 8.54 -13.04
CA PRO A 504 19.47 7.46 -13.83
C PRO A 504 18.90 7.41 -15.25
N SER A 505 19.49 6.57 -16.10
CA SER A 505 18.98 6.32 -17.47
C SER A 505 18.06 5.10 -17.57
N THR A 506 17.87 4.37 -16.48
CA THR A 506 17.12 3.11 -16.44
C THR A 506 15.61 3.35 -16.28
N GLN A 507 14.81 2.48 -16.90
CA GLN A 507 13.35 2.60 -16.93
C GLN A 507 12.65 1.56 -16.07
N TRP A 508 13.19 0.33 -16.00
CA TRP A 508 12.58 -0.79 -15.27
C TRP A 508 12.76 -0.60 -13.77
N VAL A 509 11.78 0.03 -13.13
CA VAL A 509 11.72 0.27 -11.68
C VAL A 509 10.27 0.28 -11.24
N GLY A 510 9.95 -0.49 -10.20
CA GLY A 510 8.57 -0.68 -9.72
C GLY A 510 8.36 -2.10 -9.23
N GLY A 511 7.15 -2.63 -9.36
CA GLY A 511 6.80 -3.95 -8.85
C GLY A 511 5.36 -4.34 -9.16
N ALA A 512 4.97 -5.51 -8.67
CA ALA A 512 3.59 -6.00 -8.70
C ALA A 512 3.21 -6.55 -7.33
N SER A 513 1.92 -6.49 -7.02
CA SER A 513 1.38 -6.90 -5.72
C SER A 513 0.11 -7.73 -5.88
N VAL A 514 -0.10 -8.67 -4.96
CA VAL A 514 -1.37 -9.40 -4.80
C VAL A 514 -1.61 -9.49 -3.30
N ASP A 515 -2.74 -8.94 -2.88
CA ASP A 515 -3.13 -8.81 -1.48
C ASP A 515 -2.04 -8.09 -0.65
N GLU A 516 -1.58 -8.68 0.46
CA GLU A 516 -0.57 -8.12 1.35
C GLU A 516 0.89 -8.44 0.95
N PHE A 517 1.11 -9.03 -0.23
CA PHE A 517 2.43 -9.46 -0.72
C PHE A 517 2.79 -8.82 -2.06
N GLY A 518 4.08 -8.66 -2.32
CA GLY A 518 4.53 -8.18 -3.61
C GLY A 518 6.00 -8.34 -3.86
N ILE A 519 6.38 -8.14 -5.11
CA ILE A 519 7.76 -8.12 -5.59
C ILE A 519 8.06 -6.77 -6.21
N ALA A 520 9.18 -6.19 -5.79
CA ALA A 520 9.72 -4.94 -6.31
C ALA A 520 11.05 -5.20 -7.01
N GLY A 521 11.44 -4.32 -7.92
CA GLY A 521 12.78 -4.38 -8.51
C GLY A 521 13.22 -3.08 -9.15
N MET A 522 14.53 -2.99 -9.35
CA MET A 522 15.23 -1.85 -9.90
C MET A 522 16.35 -2.33 -10.83
N GLU A 523 16.24 -2.00 -12.11
CA GLU A 523 17.40 -1.95 -12.99
C GLU A 523 18.14 -0.64 -12.69
N PHE A 524 19.42 -0.73 -12.37
CA PHE A 524 20.20 0.42 -11.92
C PHE A 524 21.45 0.63 -12.76
N ASP A 525 21.80 1.91 -12.93
CA ASP A 525 23.12 2.37 -13.32
C ASP A 525 23.70 3.26 -12.22
N ALA A 526 25.03 3.27 -12.06
CA ALA A 526 25.70 4.14 -11.11
C ALA A 526 26.02 5.49 -11.75
N GLU A 527 25.68 6.59 -11.06
CA GLU A 527 25.98 7.94 -11.54
C GLU A 527 27.48 8.12 -11.80
N GLY A 528 27.95 8.31 -13.04
CA GLY A 528 29.38 8.55 -13.32
C GLY A 528 30.32 7.38 -13.06
N ALA A 529 29.80 6.15 -13.01
CA ALA A 529 30.56 4.91 -13.06
C ALA A 529 29.92 3.97 -14.08
N SER A 530 30.64 2.92 -14.50
CA SER A 530 30.16 1.88 -15.42
C SER A 530 29.34 0.79 -14.72
N LEU A 531 29.25 0.83 -13.39
CA LEU A 531 28.46 -0.11 -12.60
C LEU A 531 26.99 -0.10 -13.04
N THR A 532 26.48 -1.29 -13.37
CA THR A 532 25.08 -1.57 -13.70
C THR A 532 24.64 -2.89 -13.06
N GLY A 533 23.34 -3.12 -12.95
CA GLY A 533 22.81 -4.41 -12.51
C GLY A 533 21.30 -4.38 -12.28
N LYS A 534 20.81 -5.48 -11.70
CA LYS A 534 19.39 -5.71 -11.40
C LYS A 534 19.23 -6.12 -9.95
N LYS A 535 18.24 -5.53 -9.28
CA LYS A 535 17.91 -5.79 -7.88
C LYS A 535 16.43 -6.12 -7.78
N SER A 536 16.08 -7.14 -7.00
CA SER A 536 14.70 -7.50 -6.70
C SER A 536 14.52 -7.74 -5.21
N TRP A 537 13.33 -7.43 -4.72
CA TRP A 537 12.91 -7.67 -3.33
C TRP A 537 11.54 -8.34 -3.35
N LEU A 538 11.41 -9.51 -2.74
CA LEU A 538 10.12 -10.15 -2.44
C LEU A 538 9.78 -9.87 -0.97
N LEU A 539 8.61 -9.29 -0.72
CA LEU A 539 8.20 -8.86 0.61
C LEU A 539 7.04 -9.74 1.10
N LEU A 540 7.28 -10.47 2.18
CA LEU A 540 6.39 -11.49 2.75
C LEU A 540 5.83 -11.04 4.11
N ASP A 541 4.99 -11.86 4.73
CA ASP A 541 4.47 -11.68 6.09
C ASP A 541 5.58 -11.52 7.13
N ASP A 542 6.66 -12.30 7.06
CA ASP A 542 7.70 -12.38 8.09
C ASP A 542 9.14 -12.21 7.56
N THR A 543 9.30 -12.09 6.24
CA THR A 543 10.60 -12.19 5.55
C THR A 543 10.68 -11.19 4.39
N VAL A 544 11.84 -10.60 4.16
CA VAL A 544 12.15 -9.88 2.91
C VAL A 544 13.30 -10.60 2.20
N VAL A 545 13.08 -11.09 0.99
CA VAL A 545 14.12 -11.76 0.17
C VAL A 545 14.69 -10.78 -0.84
N ALA A 546 16.00 -10.53 -0.79
CA ALA A 546 16.70 -9.62 -1.68
C ALA A 546 17.61 -10.38 -2.65
N LEU A 547 17.47 -10.12 -3.95
CA LEU A 547 18.22 -10.73 -5.02
C LEU A 547 18.96 -9.67 -5.83
N GLY A 548 20.18 -9.99 -6.28
CA GLY A 548 20.93 -9.21 -7.23
C GLY A 548 21.47 -10.06 -8.36
N ALA A 549 21.43 -9.53 -9.58
CA ALA A 549 21.97 -10.18 -10.76
C ALA A 549 22.56 -9.17 -11.75
N ASP A 550 23.33 -9.68 -12.71
CA ASP A 550 23.93 -8.92 -13.80
C ASP A 550 24.85 -7.78 -13.32
N ILE A 551 25.38 -7.90 -12.09
CA ILE A 551 26.21 -6.87 -11.47
C ILE A 551 27.53 -6.80 -12.22
N THR A 552 27.73 -5.69 -12.93
CA THR A 552 28.83 -5.53 -13.87
C THR A 552 29.46 -4.15 -13.75
N SER A 553 30.78 -4.08 -13.68
CA SER A 553 31.56 -2.83 -13.72
C SER A 553 32.90 -3.02 -14.43
N SER A 554 33.53 -1.93 -14.86
CA SER A 554 34.79 -1.93 -15.62
C SER A 554 35.74 -0.76 -15.25
N ASP A 555 35.52 -0.12 -14.11
CA ASP A 555 36.27 1.06 -13.66
C ASP A 555 37.54 0.75 -12.83
N GLY A 556 37.87 -0.52 -12.65
CA GLY A 556 39.03 -0.98 -11.88
C GLY A 556 38.88 -0.86 -10.37
N ARG A 557 37.63 -0.85 -9.85
CA ARG A 557 37.31 -0.67 -8.42
C ARG A 557 36.41 -1.80 -7.88
N PRO A 558 36.51 -2.13 -6.58
CA PRO A 558 35.57 -3.04 -5.92
C PRO A 558 34.13 -2.54 -5.98
N ILE A 559 33.19 -3.48 -6.12
CA ILE A 559 31.75 -3.25 -6.04
C ILE A 559 31.21 -3.95 -4.80
N GLU A 560 30.40 -3.24 -4.01
CA GLU A 560 29.85 -3.76 -2.76
C GLU A 560 28.33 -3.79 -2.80
N THR A 561 27.71 -4.74 -2.08
CA THR A 561 26.28 -4.69 -1.74
C THR A 561 26.11 -4.71 -0.24
N THR A 562 25.46 -3.69 0.32
CA THR A 562 25.23 -3.60 1.76
C THR A 562 24.01 -4.41 2.16
N VAL A 563 24.20 -5.35 3.09
CA VAL A 563 23.13 -6.13 3.69
C VAL A 563 22.51 -5.37 4.86
N GLU A 564 23.35 -4.80 5.73
CA GLU A 564 22.93 -4.00 6.88
C GLU A 564 23.98 -2.94 7.22
N ASN A 565 23.52 -1.81 7.76
CA ASN A 565 24.32 -0.79 8.40
C ASN A 565 23.50 -0.15 9.54
N ARG A 566 23.38 -0.89 10.65
CA ARG A 566 22.50 -0.55 11.76
C ARG A 566 23.19 0.40 12.76
N ASN A 567 22.60 1.55 13.04
CA ASN A 567 22.89 2.40 14.20
C ASN A 567 22.55 1.66 15.50
N LEU A 568 23.52 1.56 16.40
CA LEU A 568 23.46 0.93 17.71
C LEU A 568 23.52 1.95 18.86
N HIS A 569 23.19 3.20 18.56
CA HIS A 569 23.22 4.33 19.48
C HIS A 569 24.63 4.56 20.05
N THR A 570 24.73 5.01 21.30
CA THR A 570 26.01 5.26 21.98
C THR A 570 26.59 4.05 22.70
N ASP A 571 25.77 3.04 22.97
CA ASP A 571 26.11 1.95 23.88
C ASP A 571 26.60 0.69 23.15
N GLY A 572 26.12 0.45 21.92
CA GLY A 572 26.63 -0.62 21.06
C GLY A 572 26.50 -2.02 21.66
N SER A 573 25.45 -2.27 22.46
CA SER A 573 25.41 -3.46 23.32
C SER A 573 24.96 -4.74 22.61
N GLU A 574 24.38 -4.58 21.42
CA GLU A 574 23.69 -5.60 20.65
C GLU A 574 24.71 -6.61 20.14
N THR A 575 24.46 -7.92 20.30
CA THR A 575 25.40 -8.94 19.86
C THR A 575 25.11 -9.35 18.42
N LEU A 576 26.15 -9.32 17.57
CA LEU A 576 26.11 -10.01 16.28
C LEU A 576 26.49 -11.48 16.48
N THR A 577 25.63 -12.40 16.09
CA THR A 577 25.92 -13.84 16.02
C THR A 577 25.98 -14.28 14.56
N VAL A 578 27.02 -15.00 14.17
CA VAL A 578 27.17 -15.58 12.82
C VAL A 578 27.47 -17.07 12.95
N ASP A 579 26.62 -17.91 12.38
CA ASP A 579 26.73 -19.38 12.42
C ASP A 579 27.13 -19.94 13.80
N GLU A 580 26.28 -19.69 14.81
CA GLU A 580 26.48 -20.07 16.22
C GLU A 580 27.59 -19.32 16.96
N THR A 581 28.31 -18.41 16.31
CA THR A 581 29.46 -17.71 16.89
C THR A 581 29.15 -16.25 17.14
N GLU A 582 29.04 -15.87 18.40
CA GLU A 582 29.00 -14.47 18.84
C GLU A 582 30.28 -13.74 18.39
N LYS A 583 30.11 -12.55 17.84
CA LYS A 583 31.18 -11.66 17.41
C LYS A 583 31.45 -10.60 18.47
N SER A 584 32.57 -9.91 18.31
CA SER A 584 32.99 -8.88 19.27
C SER A 584 32.07 -7.67 19.19
N THR A 585 31.55 -7.24 20.34
CA THR A 585 30.85 -5.96 20.52
C THR A 585 31.80 -4.79 20.76
N THR A 586 33.12 -5.00 20.70
CA THR A 586 34.09 -3.90 20.82
C THR A 586 34.16 -3.11 19.51
N PRO A 587 34.10 -1.77 19.54
CA PRO A 587 34.40 -0.93 18.39
C PRO A 587 35.75 -1.24 17.75
N ASP A 588 35.88 -0.98 16.44
CA ASP A 588 37.00 -1.33 15.55
C ASP A 588 37.13 -2.84 15.24
N TRP A 589 36.17 -3.67 15.63
CA TRP A 589 36.13 -5.06 15.19
C TRP A 589 35.77 -5.12 13.70
N SER A 590 36.50 -5.95 12.94
CA SER A 590 36.15 -6.31 11.56
C SER A 590 36.61 -7.73 11.27
N GLU A 591 35.80 -8.46 10.50
CA GLU A 591 36.07 -9.84 10.11
C GLU A 591 35.48 -10.14 8.73
N THR A 592 36.27 -10.83 7.90
CA THR A 592 35.80 -11.49 6.69
C THR A 592 35.34 -12.90 7.05
N LEU A 593 34.06 -13.18 6.86
CA LEU A 593 33.39 -14.41 7.28
C LEU A 593 33.06 -15.23 6.04
N THR A 594 33.53 -16.47 5.95
CA THR A 594 33.32 -17.32 4.76
C THR A 594 32.25 -18.38 5.00
N ASP A 595 31.58 -18.81 3.93
CA ASP A 595 30.57 -19.88 3.93
C ASP A 595 29.40 -19.59 4.91
N VAL A 596 29.01 -18.31 5.03
CA VAL A 596 28.06 -17.86 6.04
C VAL A 596 26.66 -18.35 5.71
N SER A 597 26.01 -19.09 6.60
CA SER A 597 24.62 -19.55 6.39
C SER A 597 23.60 -18.58 6.96
N TRP A 598 23.87 -18.02 8.15
CA TRP A 598 23.02 -17.01 8.77
C TRP A 598 23.79 -16.08 9.71
N ALA A 599 23.23 -14.89 9.89
CA ALA A 599 23.63 -13.94 10.94
C ALA A 599 22.40 -13.47 11.72
N HIS A 600 22.57 -13.00 12.95
CA HIS A 600 21.53 -12.39 13.76
C HIS A 600 22.12 -11.21 14.54
N LEU A 601 21.39 -10.10 14.56
CA LEU A 601 21.73 -8.93 15.37
C LEU A 601 20.61 -8.70 16.40
N ASP A 602 20.98 -8.71 17.68
CA ASP A 602 20.04 -8.49 18.79
C ASP A 602 19.26 -7.18 18.59
N GLY A 603 17.95 -7.21 18.88
CA GLY A 603 17.05 -6.05 18.73
C GLY A 603 16.64 -5.74 17.28
N VAL A 604 17.22 -6.43 16.28
CA VAL A 604 16.94 -6.18 14.86
C VAL A 604 16.28 -7.39 14.20
N GLY A 605 16.97 -8.52 14.17
CA GLY A 605 16.48 -9.73 13.53
C GLY A 605 17.56 -10.58 12.86
N GLY A 606 17.11 -11.53 12.06
CA GLY A 606 17.93 -12.51 11.36
C GLY A 606 18.25 -12.17 9.91
N TYR A 607 19.35 -12.69 9.41
CA TYR A 607 19.77 -12.64 8.01
C TYR A 607 20.09 -14.06 7.54
N LEU A 608 19.44 -14.51 6.47
CA LEU A 608 19.71 -15.79 5.82
C LEU A 608 20.52 -15.57 4.56
N PHE A 609 21.46 -16.47 4.30
CA PHE A 609 22.32 -16.41 3.11
C PHE A 609 22.28 -17.75 2.34
N PRO A 610 21.31 -17.96 1.43
CA PRO A 610 21.11 -19.24 0.75
C PRO A 610 22.32 -19.75 -0.03
N ASN A 611 23.15 -18.84 -0.55
CA ASN A 611 24.32 -19.18 -1.36
C ASN A 611 25.63 -19.30 -0.56
N GLN A 612 25.58 -19.21 0.77
CA GLN A 612 26.74 -19.28 1.66
C GLN A 612 27.91 -18.39 1.22
N PRO A 613 27.70 -17.07 1.09
CA PRO A 613 28.70 -16.15 0.57
C PRO A 613 29.84 -15.92 1.58
N THR A 614 30.86 -15.21 1.11
CA THR A 614 31.75 -14.47 2.00
C THR A 614 31.05 -13.16 2.41
N LEU A 615 30.84 -12.97 3.70
CA LEU A 615 30.26 -11.78 4.31
C LEU A 615 31.36 -10.97 4.99
N GLU A 616 31.45 -9.70 4.65
CA GLU A 616 32.27 -8.75 5.40
C GLU A 616 31.44 -8.14 6.52
N ALA A 617 32.01 -8.11 7.72
CA ALA A 617 31.36 -7.54 8.90
C ALA A 617 32.31 -6.58 9.62
N LYS A 618 31.77 -5.48 10.14
CA LYS A 618 32.50 -4.58 11.04
C LYS A 618 31.60 -3.92 12.07
N ARG A 619 32.22 -3.52 13.17
CA ARG A 619 31.67 -2.72 14.24
C ARG A 619 32.58 -1.54 14.50
N GLU A 620 32.05 -0.33 14.43
CA GLU A 620 32.85 0.89 14.54
C GLU A 620 32.05 2.04 15.16
N GLU A 621 32.75 2.92 15.88
CA GLU A 621 32.23 4.23 16.24
C GLU A 621 32.42 5.19 15.07
N ARG A 622 31.34 5.87 14.67
CA ARG A 622 31.37 6.88 13.62
C ARG A 622 31.02 8.24 14.20
N THR A 623 31.84 9.23 13.89
CA THR A 623 31.65 10.61 14.35
C THR A 623 31.41 11.53 13.16
N GLY A 624 30.40 12.39 13.26
CA GLY A 624 30.09 13.41 12.27
C GLY A 624 29.24 14.52 12.89
N SER A 625 28.85 15.50 12.08
CA SER A 625 27.96 16.59 12.51
C SER A 625 26.94 16.88 11.43
N TRP A 626 25.78 17.41 11.81
CA TRP A 626 24.75 17.84 10.87
C TRP A 626 25.29 18.86 9.87
N GLN A 627 26.21 19.74 10.30
CA GLN A 627 26.89 20.70 9.43
C GLN A 627 27.60 20.06 8.22
N GLU A 628 28.06 18.80 8.34
CA GLU A 628 28.74 18.10 7.24
C GLU A 628 27.81 17.66 6.12
N ILE A 629 26.52 17.50 6.41
CA ILE A 629 25.49 17.07 5.46
C ILE A 629 24.48 18.18 5.15
N ASN A 630 24.46 19.26 5.92
CA ASN A 630 23.65 20.44 5.73
C ASN A 630 24.41 21.66 6.27
N ALA A 631 24.83 22.60 5.41
CA ALA A 631 25.72 23.69 5.83
C ALA A 631 25.14 24.59 6.95
N GLY A 632 23.81 24.71 7.02
CA GLY A 632 23.08 25.44 8.06
C GLY A 632 22.90 24.67 9.36
N GLY A 633 23.20 23.37 9.37
CA GLY A 633 23.03 22.50 10.53
C GLY A 633 24.05 22.75 11.66
N PRO A 634 23.79 22.24 12.87
CA PRO A 634 24.69 22.37 14.01
C PRO A 634 26.04 21.68 13.76
N SER A 635 27.11 22.30 14.24
CA SER A 635 28.49 21.80 14.13
C SER A 635 28.91 20.86 15.27
N GLU A 636 27.99 20.55 16.19
CA GLU A 636 28.23 19.61 17.27
C GLU A 636 28.55 18.22 16.73
N ALA A 637 29.64 17.64 17.24
CA ALA A 637 30.06 16.30 16.87
C ALA A 637 29.22 15.26 17.61
N LEU A 638 28.55 14.40 16.86
CA LEU A 638 27.81 13.24 17.35
C LEU A 638 28.61 11.99 17.04
N THR A 639 28.66 11.05 17.98
CA THR A 639 29.29 9.73 17.82
C THR A 639 28.25 8.65 18.05
N ARG A 640 28.13 7.71 17.10
CA ARG A 640 27.25 6.55 17.18
C ARG A 640 28.01 5.28 16.78
N GLU A 641 27.67 4.15 17.38
CA GLU A 641 28.22 2.85 17.01
C GLU A 641 27.38 2.21 15.91
N TYR A 642 28.02 1.53 14.96
CA TYR A 642 27.34 0.85 13.87
C TYR A 642 27.75 -0.61 13.74
N GLN A 643 26.79 -1.48 13.42
CA GLN A 643 27.04 -2.81 12.88
C GLN A 643 26.80 -2.81 11.37
N THR A 644 27.85 -3.00 10.58
CA THR A 644 27.78 -3.06 9.11
C THR A 644 28.05 -4.47 8.60
N LEU A 645 27.22 -4.96 7.68
CA LEU A 645 27.35 -6.23 6.97
C LEU A 645 27.27 -5.98 5.45
N TRP A 646 28.22 -6.48 4.67
CA TRP A 646 28.20 -6.31 3.22
C TRP A 646 28.86 -7.46 2.45
N LEU A 647 28.51 -7.56 1.17
CA LEU A 647 29.06 -8.50 0.21
C LEU A 647 30.02 -7.76 -0.72
N ASP A 648 31.23 -8.29 -0.89
CA ASP A 648 32.23 -7.79 -1.85
C ASP A 648 32.16 -8.60 -3.16
N HIS A 649 31.79 -7.94 -4.26
CA HIS A 649 31.72 -8.52 -5.61
C HIS A 649 33.07 -8.49 -6.34
N GLY A 650 34.11 -7.97 -5.68
CA GLY A 650 35.44 -7.82 -6.23
C GLY A 650 35.56 -6.68 -7.23
N VAL A 651 36.72 -6.61 -7.88
CA VAL A 651 37.08 -5.58 -8.86
C VAL A 651 36.58 -5.99 -10.25
N ASP A 652 35.90 -5.06 -10.93
CA ASP A 652 35.34 -5.27 -12.28
C ASP A 652 34.51 -6.56 -12.38
N PRO A 653 33.47 -6.73 -11.53
CA PRO A 653 32.59 -7.88 -11.62
C PRO A 653 31.95 -7.96 -13.01
N SER A 654 31.59 -9.17 -13.42
CA SER A 654 30.90 -9.42 -14.69
C SER A 654 29.78 -10.42 -14.45
N ALA A 655 28.55 -9.93 -14.54
CA ALA A 655 27.34 -10.70 -14.24
C ALA A 655 27.36 -11.39 -12.87
N GLU A 656 27.93 -10.73 -11.86
CA GLU A 656 27.89 -11.22 -10.48
C GLU A 656 26.48 -11.16 -9.90
N THR A 657 26.27 -11.94 -8.83
CA THR A 657 24.95 -12.09 -8.19
C THR A 657 25.06 -12.02 -6.67
N TYR A 658 23.96 -11.69 -5.99
CA TYR A 658 23.79 -11.93 -4.56
C TYR A 658 22.40 -12.45 -4.24
N ALA A 659 22.26 -13.09 -3.08
CA ALA A 659 20.98 -13.42 -2.48
C ALA A 659 21.10 -13.41 -0.95
N TYR A 660 20.18 -12.73 -0.27
CA TYR A 660 20.00 -12.80 1.18
C TYR A 660 18.52 -12.61 1.54
N ALA A 661 18.14 -12.98 2.76
CA ALA A 661 16.82 -12.67 3.28
C ALA A 661 16.91 -12.06 4.68
N LEU A 662 16.12 -11.03 4.93
CA LEU A 662 15.95 -10.38 6.24
C LEU A 662 14.73 -10.99 6.94
N LEU A 663 14.88 -11.27 8.24
CA LEU A 663 13.86 -11.81 9.14
C LEU A 663 13.67 -10.83 10.32
N PRO A 664 12.89 -9.75 10.15
CA PRO A 664 12.69 -8.75 11.19
C PRO A 664 12.15 -9.39 12.48
N GLY A 665 12.65 -8.95 13.64
CA GLY A 665 12.18 -9.38 14.96
C GLY A 665 12.47 -10.83 15.35
N HIS A 666 12.99 -11.66 14.44
CA HIS A 666 13.29 -13.06 14.75
C HIS A 666 14.48 -13.19 15.69
N THR A 667 14.38 -14.10 16.65
CA THR A 667 15.48 -14.46 17.56
C THR A 667 16.60 -15.22 16.83
N ALA A 668 17.78 -15.30 17.44
CA ALA A 668 18.89 -16.11 16.92
C ALA A 668 18.49 -17.59 16.73
N SER A 669 17.66 -18.14 17.63
CA SER A 669 17.16 -19.51 17.51
C SER A 669 16.22 -19.71 16.34
N GLU A 670 15.29 -18.78 16.11
CA GLU A 670 14.37 -18.84 14.97
C GLU A 670 15.13 -18.61 13.66
N THR A 671 16.07 -17.67 13.64
CA THR A 671 16.96 -17.42 12.49
C THR A 671 17.75 -18.68 12.11
N ARG A 672 18.33 -19.37 13.10
CA ARG A 672 19.01 -20.66 12.89
C ARG A 672 18.07 -21.71 12.33
N GLN A 673 16.82 -21.78 12.80
CA GLN A 673 15.85 -22.73 12.26
C GLN A 673 15.50 -22.39 10.82
N ARG A 674 15.26 -21.11 10.52
CA ARG A 674 14.96 -20.61 9.18
C ARG A 674 16.13 -20.76 8.21
N SER A 675 17.38 -20.80 8.67
CA SER A 675 18.52 -21.09 7.78
C SER A 675 18.57 -22.54 7.28
N GLN A 676 17.89 -23.46 7.98
CA GLN A 676 17.74 -24.87 7.57
C GLN A 676 16.47 -25.07 6.74
N GLU A 677 15.42 -24.33 7.06
CA GLU A 677 14.12 -24.34 6.37
C GLU A 677 13.69 -22.89 6.03
N PRO A 678 14.23 -22.29 4.96
CA PRO A 678 13.99 -20.88 4.62
C PRO A 678 12.52 -20.55 4.33
N GLY A 679 11.69 -21.56 4.05
CA GLY A 679 10.27 -21.40 3.69
C GLY A 679 10.04 -20.68 2.35
N PHE A 680 11.11 -20.39 1.60
CA PHE A 680 11.09 -19.92 0.23
C PHE A 680 12.18 -20.63 -0.57
N GLU A 681 12.05 -20.63 -1.89
CA GLU A 681 13.04 -21.17 -2.83
C GLU A 681 13.30 -20.15 -3.95
N ILE A 682 14.57 -19.87 -4.22
CA ILE A 682 14.99 -19.01 -5.33
C ILE A 682 14.90 -19.84 -6.62
N VAL A 683 13.94 -19.50 -7.47
CA VAL A 683 13.68 -20.20 -8.75
C VAL A 683 14.68 -19.76 -9.81
N ALA A 684 14.96 -18.46 -9.87
CA ALA A 684 15.93 -17.87 -10.80
C ALA A 684 16.53 -16.59 -10.22
N ASN A 685 17.78 -16.31 -10.57
CA ASN A 685 18.46 -15.07 -10.23
C ASN A 685 19.50 -14.72 -11.30
N ASP A 686 19.03 -14.23 -12.44
CA ASP A 686 19.88 -13.91 -13.59
C ASP A 686 19.44 -12.62 -14.32
N ALA A 687 20.11 -12.31 -15.43
CA ALA A 687 19.86 -11.11 -16.21
C ALA A 687 18.50 -11.10 -16.95
N THR A 688 17.81 -12.23 -17.04
CA THR A 688 16.49 -12.38 -17.69
C THR A 688 15.38 -12.30 -16.65
N VAL A 689 15.53 -13.01 -15.53
CA VAL A 689 14.49 -13.11 -14.50
C VAL A 689 15.09 -13.32 -13.11
N GLN A 690 14.47 -12.68 -12.12
CA GLN A 690 14.67 -12.96 -10.70
C GLN A 690 13.33 -13.42 -10.13
N ALA A 691 13.27 -14.63 -9.58
CA ALA A 691 12.03 -15.27 -9.17
C ALA A 691 12.19 -16.11 -7.90
N VAL A 692 11.18 -16.07 -7.06
CA VAL A 692 11.12 -16.77 -5.77
C VAL A 692 9.73 -17.40 -5.60
N THR A 693 9.69 -18.63 -5.10
CA THR A 693 8.45 -19.32 -4.69
C THR A 693 8.41 -19.49 -3.18
N VAL A 694 7.21 -19.40 -2.61
CA VAL A 694 6.93 -19.51 -1.17
C VAL A 694 5.78 -20.50 -1.00
N PRO A 695 6.06 -21.82 -0.97
CA PRO A 695 5.04 -22.85 -1.01
C PRO A 695 3.99 -22.73 0.11
N ARG A 696 4.39 -22.30 1.31
CA ARG A 696 3.47 -22.12 2.44
C ARG A 696 2.39 -21.07 2.19
N LEU A 697 2.66 -20.10 1.31
CA LEU A 697 1.73 -19.03 0.93
C LEU A 697 1.06 -19.31 -0.43
N GLY A 698 1.41 -20.41 -1.11
CA GLY A 698 1.01 -20.66 -2.49
C GLY A 698 1.51 -19.60 -3.47
N LEU A 699 2.58 -18.87 -3.12
CA LEU A 699 3.02 -17.67 -3.81
C LEU A 699 4.21 -17.97 -4.72
N THR A 700 4.20 -17.47 -5.94
CA THR A 700 5.37 -17.36 -6.82
C THR A 700 5.43 -15.95 -7.36
N ALA A 701 6.56 -15.28 -7.18
CA ALA A 701 6.75 -13.90 -7.64
C ALA A 701 8.01 -13.79 -8.50
N ALA A 702 7.93 -13.04 -9.59
CA ALA A 702 9.01 -12.93 -10.57
C ALA A 702 9.09 -11.53 -11.18
N ASN A 703 10.30 -10.99 -11.23
CA ASN A 703 10.66 -9.83 -12.03
C ASN A 703 11.36 -10.30 -13.30
N PHE A 704 10.66 -10.17 -14.42
CA PHE A 704 11.18 -10.42 -15.75
C PHE A 704 11.74 -9.12 -16.33
N TRP A 705 13.05 -9.09 -16.57
CA TRP A 705 13.77 -7.97 -17.19
C TRP A 705 13.59 -7.96 -18.72
N SER A 706 13.18 -9.09 -19.28
CA SER A 706 12.84 -9.29 -20.69
C SER A 706 11.90 -10.49 -20.83
N SER A 707 11.41 -10.78 -22.03
CA SER A 707 10.61 -11.97 -22.29
C SER A 707 11.32 -13.24 -21.80
N GLY A 708 10.62 -14.11 -21.09
CA GLY A 708 11.23 -15.29 -20.50
C GLY A 708 10.23 -16.21 -19.83
N SER A 709 10.75 -17.26 -19.19
CA SER A 709 9.95 -18.24 -18.47
C SER A 709 10.72 -18.83 -17.29
N ILE A 710 10.00 -19.23 -16.25
CA ILE A 710 10.50 -20.03 -15.13
C ILE A 710 9.63 -21.28 -14.97
N THR A 711 10.22 -22.35 -14.45
CA THR A 711 9.46 -23.52 -13.99
C THR A 711 9.45 -23.52 -12.48
N VAL A 712 8.27 -23.57 -11.88
CA VAL A 712 8.09 -23.54 -10.42
C VAL A 712 8.55 -24.88 -9.84
N PRO A 713 9.58 -24.88 -8.95
CA PRO A 713 10.07 -26.10 -8.32
C PRO A 713 8.95 -26.90 -7.64
N GLY A 714 9.02 -28.23 -7.77
CA GLY A 714 8.06 -29.15 -7.16
C GLY A 714 6.69 -29.26 -7.84
N THR A 715 6.38 -28.48 -8.88
CA THR A 715 5.04 -28.49 -9.51
C THR A 715 5.03 -28.76 -11.02
N GLU A 716 6.20 -28.77 -11.66
CA GLU A 716 6.38 -28.77 -13.14
C GLU A 716 5.69 -27.61 -13.90
N ARG A 717 5.01 -26.68 -13.20
CA ARG A 717 4.29 -25.57 -13.81
C ARG A 717 5.24 -24.51 -14.36
N THR A 718 5.04 -24.07 -15.59
CA THR A 718 5.78 -22.96 -16.19
C THR A 718 5.00 -21.65 -16.06
N LEU A 719 5.68 -20.59 -15.62
CA LEU A 719 5.24 -19.20 -15.74
C LEU A 719 6.07 -18.52 -16.84
N SER A 720 5.44 -17.91 -17.83
CA SER A 720 6.13 -17.20 -18.91
C SER A 720 5.48 -15.86 -19.24
N VAL A 721 6.30 -14.94 -19.76
CA VAL A 721 5.87 -13.59 -20.14
C VAL A 721 6.43 -13.19 -21.50
N SER A 722 5.65 -12.41 -22.26
CA SER A 722 6.05 -11.94 -23.60
C SER A 722 7.06 -10.80 -23.60
N GLY A 723 7.32 -10.17 -22.46
CA GLY A 723 8.23 -9.03 -22.33
C GLY A 723 8.48 -8.65 -20.86
N PRO A 724 9.17 -7.53 -20.59
CA PRO A 724 9.46 -7.10 -19.22
C PRO A 724 8.20 -7.00 -18.35
N ALA A 725 8.20 -7.59 -17.17
CA ALA A 725 7.02 -7.58 -16.29
C ALA A 725 7.40 -7.92 -14.85
N ALA A 726 6.66 -7.37 -13.89
CA ALA A 726 6.58 -7.94 -12.54
C ALA A 726 5.31 -8.78 -12.47
N VAL A 727 5.43 -10.03 -12.00
CA VAL A 727 4.32 -10.98 -11.92
C VAL A 727 4.28 -11.61 -10.54
N VAL A 728 3.09 -11.64 -9.93
CA VAL A 728 2.81 -12.34 -8.67
C VAL A 728 1.68 -13.33 -8.91
N VAL A 729 1.93 -14.60 -8.63
CA VAL A 729 0.96 -15.70 -8.73
C VAL A 729 0.71 -16.22 -7.32
N ARG A 730 -0.56 -16.21 -6.86
CA ARG A 730 -0.95 -16.70 -5.53
C ARG A 730 -2.07 -17.72 -5.65
N HIS A 731 -1.80 -18.94 -5.20
CA HIS A 731 -2.81 -19.98 -4.95
C HIS A 731 -3.33 -19.80 -3.52
N ARG A 732 -4.61 -19.44 -3.37
CA ARG A 732 -5.26 -19.34 -2.06
C ARG A 732 -6.65 -19.93 -2.11
N ASN A 733 -7.00 -20.75 -1.11
CA ASN A 733 -8.28 -21.47 -1.09
C ASN A 733 -8.48 -22.26 -2.40
N ASP A 734 -9.63 -22.06 -3.05
CA ASP A 734 -9.99 -22.63 -4.34
C ASP A 734 -9.76 -21.62 -5.48
N GLU A 735 -8.82 -20.66 -5.32
CA GLU A 735 -8.56 -19.60 -6.29
C GLU A 735 -7.08 -19.48 -6.65
N LEU A 736 -6.84 -19.13 -7.91
CA LEU A 736 -5.55 -18.64 -8.41
C LEU A 736 -5.68 -17.14 -8.69
N VAL A 737 -4.84 -16.32 -8.08
CA VAL A 737 -4.71 -14.89 -8.39
C VAL A 737 -3.41 -14.65 -9.15
N VAL A 738 -3.48 -13.94 -10.27
CA VAL A 738 -2.31 -13.50 -11.05
C VAL A 738 -2.32 -11.98 -11.13
N GLY A 739 -1.36 -11.32 -10.50
CA GLY A 739 -1.11 -9.88 -10.60
C GLY A 739 0.06 -9.60 -11.54
N VAL A 740 -0.10 -8.63 -12.44
CA VAL A 740 0.86 -8.29 -13.49
C VAL A 740 1.02 -6.78 -13.57
N ALA A 741 2.26 -6.29 -13.60
CA ALA A 741 2.59 -4.90 -13.89
C ALA A 741 3.71 -4.82 -14.94
N ASP A 742 3.78 -3.69 -15.65
CA ASP A 742 4.97 -3.29 -16.42
C ASP A 742 5.71 -2.12 -15.73
N PRO A 743 6.68 -2.40 -14.84
CA PRO A 743 7.52 -1.38 -14.22
C PRO A 743 8.34 -0.55 -15.21
N SER A 744 8.62 -1.07 -16.42
CA SER A 744 9.40 -0.36 -17.43
C SER A 744 8.59 0.74 -18.13
N ARG A 745 7.25 0.62 -18.14
CA ARG A 745 6.32 1.49 -18.87
C ARG A 745 6.65 1.57 -20.38
N THR A 746 7.16 0.47 -20.94
CA THR A 746 7.60 0.42 -22.35
C THR A 746 6.66 -0.37 -23.25
N GLN A 747 5.68 -1.06 -22.68
CA GLN A 747 4.77 -1.94 -23.42
C GLN A 747 3.36 -1.39 -23.44
N GLU A 748 2.63 -1.70 -24.52
CA GLU A 748 1.18 -1.52 -24.58
C GLU A 748 0.46 -2.73 -23.97
N THR A 749 1.03 -3.92 -24.14
CA THR A 749 0.45 -5.20 -23.71
C THR A 749 1.54 -6.16 -23.26
N VAL A 750 1.25 -6.97 -22.23
CA VAL A 750 2.06 -8.12 -21.80
C VAL A 750 1.18 -9.36 -21.80
N THR A 751 1.62 -10.43 -22.47
CA THR A 751 1.01 -11.76 -22.35
C THR A 751 1.70 -12.53 -21.24
N VAL A 752 0.91 -13.09 -20.32
CA VAL A 752 1.37 -14.00 -19.27
C VAL A 752 0.72 -15.36 -19.47
N GLU A 753 1.53 -16.41 -19.50
CA GLU A 753 1.06 -17.79 -19.52
C GLU A 753 1.50 -18.49 -18.23
N TYR A 754 0.57 -19.16 -17.55
CA TYR A 754 0.86 -19.97 -16.38
C TYR A 754 0.22 -21.35 -16.52
N ASP A 755 1.02 -22.41 -16.40
CA ASP A 755 0.56 -23.80 -16.45
C ASP A 755 -0.32 -24.11 -15.23
N HIS A 756 -1.59 -23.69 -15.32
CA HIS A 756 -2.64 -23.96 -14.36
C HIS A 756 -3.94 -24.22 -15.12
N TYR A 757 -4.74 -25.15 -14.59
CA TYR A 757 -6.04 -25.48 -15.13
C TYR A 757 -7.10 -24.71 -14.34
N THR A 758 -8.00 -24.05 -15.06
CA THR A 758 -9.16 -23.40 -14.46
C THR A 758 -10.38 -23.58 -15.37
N ASP A 759 -11.57 -23.61 -14.79
CA ASP A 759 -12.85 -23.68 -15.52
C ASP A 759 -13.48 -22.28 -15.70
N GLY A 760 -12.91 -21.26 -15.07
CA GLY A 760 -13.65 -20.03 -14.84
C GLY A 760 -12.83 -18.89 -14.29
N ILE A 761 -13.51 -17.76 -14.18
CA ILE A 761 -12.91 -16.51 -13.74
C ILE A 761 -13.82 -15.96 -12.66
N VAL A 762 -13.24 -15.70 -11.51
CA VAL A 762 -13.93 -15.10 -10.37
C VAL A 762 -14.02 -13.59 -10.56
N GLY A 763 -12.92 -12.97 -10.99
CA GLY A 763 -12.84 -11.54 -11.22
C GLY A 763 -11.59 -11.13 -11.99
N THR A 764 -11.65 -9.99 -12.65
CA THR A 764 -10.52 -9.38 -13.38
C THR A 764 -10.60 -7.87 -13.32
N ASP A 765 -9.43 -7.24 -13.33
CA ASP A 765 -9.34 -5.83 -13.69
C ASP A 765 -9.65 -5.62 -15.17
N SER A 766 -10.17 -4.44 -15.52
CA SER A 766 -10.62 -4.13 -16.89
C SER A 766 -9.50 -4.19 -17.94
N ALA A 767 -8.24 -4.08 -17.51
CA ALA A 767 -7.08 -4.18 -18.37
C ALA A 767 -6.68 -5.63 -18.71
N VAL A 768 -7.29 -6.65 -18.08
CA VAL A 768 -6.90 -8.06 -18.26
C VAL A 768 -7.88 -8.78 -19.18
N GLY A 769 -7.40 -9.23 -20.33
CA GLY A 769 -8.11 -10.12 -21.25
C GLY A 769 -7.64 -11.57 -21.08
N VAL A 770 -8.56 -12.49 -20.77
CA VAL A 770 -8.23 -13.93 -20.71
C VAL A 770 -8.47 -14.57 -22.07
N THR A 771 -7.43 -15.15 -22.63
CA THR A 771 -7.47 -15.75 -23.98
C THR A 771 -7.48 -17.28 -23.96
N GLN A 772 -7.05 -17.89 -22.85
CA GLN A 772 -7.04 -19.34 -22.67
C GLN A 772 -7.18 -19.70 -21.19
N PHE A 773 -7.98 -20.72 -20.87
CA PHE A 773 -8.18 -21.24 -19.51
C PHE A 773 -7.46 -22.58 -19.27
N GLN A 774 -7.28 -23.38 -20.33
CA GLN A 774 -6.70 -24.72 -20.28
C GLN A 774 -5.92 -25.02 -21.58
N PRO A 775 -4.87 -25.88 -21.54
CA PRO A 775 -4.30 -26.52 -20.36
C PRO A 775 -3.44 -25.59 -19.49
N ARG A 776 -3.26 -24.33 -19.94
CA ARG A 776 -2.63 -23.25 -19.19
C ARG A 776 -3.53 -22.02 -19.23
N VAL A 777 -3.44 -21.19 -18.21
CA VAL A 777 -4.03 -19.86 -18.21
C VAL A 777 -3.17 -18.96 -19.07
N THR A 778 -3.77 -18.30 -20.06
CA THR A 778 -3.14 -17.23 -20.84
C THR A 778 -3.93 -15.95 -20.70
N ILE A 779 -3.29 -14.92 -20.16
CA ILE A 779 -3.84 -13.57 -20.06
C ILE A 779 -3.02 -12.59 -20.90
N GLU A 780 -3.71 -11.66 -21.55
CA GLU A 780 -3.15 -10.48 -22.17
C GLU A 780 -3.54 -9.27 -21.33
N VAL A 781 -2.53 -8.54 -20.83
CA VAL A 781 -2.73 -7.41 -19.91
C VAL A 781 -2.37 -6.12 -20.65
N ALA A 782 -3.34 -5.23 -20.80
CA ALA A 782 -3.15 -3.89 -21.38
C ALA A 782 -2.46 -2.96 -20.38
N VAL A 783 -1.13 -3.00 -20.36
CA VAL A 783 -0.26 -2.20 -19.46
C VAL A 783 0.06 -0.80 -20.01
N GLY A 784 -0.28 -0.54 -21.27
CA GLY A 784 -0.09 0.75 -21.94
C GLY A 784 -0.81 1.89 -21.21
N GLY A 785 -0.06 2.93 -20.83
CA GLY A 785 -0.61 4.09 -20.14
C GLY A 785 -1.00 3.85 -18.67
N THR A 786 -0.88 2.63 -18.15
CA THR A 786 -1.22 2.30 -16.74
C THR A 786 -0.07 2.56 -15.78
N ARG A 787 1.09 3.03 -16.28
CA ARG A 787 2.19 3.59 -15.46
C ARG A 787 2.82 2.62 -14.45
N GLY A 788 2.69 1.32 -14.68
CA GLY A 788 3.22 0.31 -13.76
C GLY A 788 2.27 -0.08 -12.63
N THR A 789 0.99 0.31 -12.70
CA THR A 789 -0.05 -0.26 -11.83
C THR A 789 -0.17 -1.77 -12.05
N THR A 790 -0.36 -2.53 -10.97
CA THR A 790 -0.70 -3.96 -11.02
C THR A 790 -2.13 -4.15 -11.54
N HIS A 791 -2.31 -5.05 -12.49
CA HIS A 791 -3.62 -5.57 -12.91
C HIS A 791 -3.71 -7.06 -12.58
N SER A 792 -4.86 -7.47 -12.09
CA SER A 792 -5.07 -8.79 -11.52
C SER A 792 -6.20 -9.56 -12.20
N ALA A 793 -6.05 -10.88 -12.22
CA ALA A 793 -7.10 -11.83 -12.56
C ALA A 793 -7.15 -12.95 -11.53
N THR A 794 -8.36 -13.26 -11.08
CA THR A 794 -8.67 -14.35 -10.16
C THR A 794 -9.45 -15.44 -10.89
N PHE A 795 -8.94 -16.65 -10.82
CA PHE A 795 -9.46 -17.84 -11.48
C PHE A 795 -9.93 -18.86 -10.44
N ASP A 796 -10.96 -19.62 -10.79
CA ASP A 796 -11.35 -20.78 -9.99
C ASP A 796 -10.29 -21.89 -10.15
N ALA A 797 -9.83 -22.49 -9.06
CA ALA A 797 -9.04 -23.71 -9.10
C ALA A 797 -10.01 -24.91 -8.94
N PRO A 798 -10.03 -25.89 -9.86
CA PRO A 798 -10.92 -27.05 -9.78
C PRO A 798 -10.41 -28.05 -8.73
N VAL A 799 -10.40 -27.63 -7.47
CA VAL A 799 -9.96 -28.42 -6.31
C VAL A 799 -11.14 -29.16 -5.72
N THR A 800 -11.01 -30.48 -5.61
CA THR A 800 -11.91 -31.34 -4.84
C THR A 800 -11.23 -31.68 -3.53
N GLU A 801 -11.76 -31.16 -2.41
CA GLU A 801 -11.30 -31.56 -1.08
C GLU A 801 -12.04 -32.81 -0.60
N LEU A 802 -11.28 -33.83 -0.21
CA LEU A 802 -11.79 -35.11 0.25
C LEU A 802 -11.44 -35.30 1.73
N SER A 803 -12.46 -35.51 2.56
CA SER A 803 -12.24 -36.01 3.92
C SER A 803 -11.89 -37.51 3.88
N PRO A 804 -11.06 -38.01 4.82
CA PRO A 804 -10.76 -39.43 4.89
C PRO A 804 -12.05 -40.22 5.15
N ARG A 805 -12.27 -41.26 4.34
CA ARG A 805 -13.37 -42.23 4.55
C ARG A 805 -13.12 -43.11 5.77
N ALA A 806 -11.87 -43.22 6.21
CA ALA A 806 -11.41 -43.93 7.39
C ALA A 806 -10.05 -43.40 7.84
N ASP A 807 -9.82 -43.28 9.14
CA ASP A 807 -8.50 -43.04 9.72
C ASP A 807 -8.30 -43.69 11.10
N THR A 808 -7.09 -44.15 11.40
CA THR A 808 -6.75 -44.71 12.72
C THR A 808 -5.25 -44.78 12.87
N PHE A 809 -4.76 -44.85 14.09
CA PHE A 809 -3.40 -45.33 14.35
C PHE A 809 -3.39 -46.75 14.90
N VAL A 810 -2.24 -47.42 14.80
CA VAL A 810 -1.99 -48.74 15.39
C VAL A 810 -0.80 -48.67 16.33
N ARG A 811 -0.71 -49.61 17.30
CA ARG A 811 0.39 -49.64 18.27
C ARG A 811 0.89 -51.05 18.52
N ASP A 812 2.20 -51.22 18.52
CA ASP A 812 2.83 -52.54 18.66
C ASP A 812 2.89 -53.07 20.11
N GLY A 813 3.45 -54.27 20.26
CA GLY A 813 3.67 -54.91 21.56
C GLY A 813 2.38 -55.39 22.24
N SER A 814 2.17 -55.03 23.51
CA SER A 814 0.98 -55.49 24.26
C SER A 814 -0.34 -54.87 23.78
N TYR A 815 -0.27 -53.85 22.93
CA TYR A 815 -1.41 -53.13 22.37
C TYR A 815 -1.72 -53.58 20.93
N ALA A 816 -1.06 -54.64 20.44
CA ALA A 816 -1.10 -54.99 19.03
C ALA A 816 -2.49 -55.41 18.49
N GLY A 817 -3.38 -55.81 19.40
CA GLY A 817 -4.79 -56.13 19.11
C GLY A 817 -5.77 -55.01 19.43
N ASP A 818 -5.30 -53.83 19.85
CA ASP A 818 -6.17 -52.67 20.14
C ASP A 818 -6.44 -51.88 18.86
N ASN A 819 -7.63 -51.29 18.78
CA ASN A 819 -8.05 -50.38 17.71
C ASN A 819 -8.24 -48.97 18.28
N TYR A 820 -7.93 -47.95 17.48
CA TYR A 820 -7.95 -46.55 17.89
C TYR A 820 -8.75 -45.65 16.95
N GLY A 821 -9.58 -46.19 16.05
CA GLY A 821 -10.29 -45.42 15.01
C GLY A 821 -11.39 -44.49 15.54
N SER A 822 -11.65 -44.46 16.84
CA SER A 822 -12.59 -43.53 17.47
C SER A 822 -11.91 -42.40 18.26
N TRP A 823 -10.59 -42.27 18.16
CA TRP A 823 -9.81 -41.27 18.88
C TRP A 823 -9.71 -40.02 18.02
N SER A 824 -9.84 -38.85 18.65
CA SER A 824 -9.70 -37.55 17.98
C SER A 824 -8.25 -37.20 17.58
N SER A 825 -7.34 -38.18 17.56
CA SER A 825 -5.94 -37.95 17.20
C SER A 825 -5.28 -39.16 16.54
N LEU A 826 -4.41 -38.85 15.58
CA LEU A 826 -3.54 -39.79 14.87
C LEU A 826 -2.13 -39.68 15.44
N VAL A 827 -1.61 -40.77 15.98
CA VAL A 827 -0.33 -40.78 16.70
C VAL A 827 0.72 -41.53 15.88
N VAL A 828 1.87 -40.89 15.67
CA VAL A 828 3.01 -41.46 14.96
C VAL A 828 4.22 -41.50 15.89
N LYS A 829 4.80 -42.68 16.09
CA LYS A 829 5.98 -42.89 16.94
C LYS A 829 6.84 -44.03 16.39
N GLY A 830 8.13 -43.84 16.17
CA GLY A 830 9.04 -44.95 15.87
C GLY A 830 9.76 -45.38 17.14
N GLY A 831 9.79 -46.65 17.53
CA GLY A 831 10.48 -46.99 18.78
C GLY A 831 10.71 -48.48 19.03
N PRO A 832 11.35 -48.81 20.17
CA PRO A 832 11.47 -50.20 20.58
C PRO A 832 10.10 -50.85 20.77
N THR A 833 10.07 -52.19 20.76
CA THR A 833 8.82 -52.95 20.81
C THR A 833 7.90 -52.49 21.96
N GLY A 834 6.65 -52.14 21.63
CA GLY A 834 5.62 -51.61 22.52
C GLY A 834 5.39 -50.09 22.46
N TYR A 835 6.22 -49.36 21.71
CA TYR A 835 6.15 -47.91 21.56
C TYR A 835 5.96 -47.45 20.11
N SER A 836 6.07 -48.34 19.14
CA SER A 836 5.88 -47.99 17.73
C SER A 836 4.41 -47.76 17.43
N ARG A 837 4.11 -46.67 16.71
CA ARG A 837 2.80 -46.26 16.24
C ARG A 837 2.87 -45.74 14.82
N GLU A 838 1.92 -46.17 14.01
CA GLU A 838 1.75 -45.76 12.62
C GLU A 838 0.29 -45.33 12.45
N SER A 839 0.07 -44.20 11.75
CA SER A 839 -1.27 -43.70 11.44
C SER A 839 -1.62 -44.01 10.00
N TYR A 840 -2.89 -44.31 9.70
CA TYR A 840 -3.40 -44.71 8.40
C TYR A 840 -4.60 -43.83 8.07
N LEU A 841 -4.68 -43.37 6.81
CA LEU A 841 -5.79 -42.60 6.27
C LEU A 841 -6.18 -43.19 4.91
N ALA A 842 -7.48 -43.29 4.63
CA ALA A 842 -7.99 -43.69 3.32
C ALA A 842 -8.94 -42.64 2.78
N PHE A 843 -8.87 -42.37 1.48
CA PHE A 843 -9.71 -41.41 0.76
C PHE A 843 -10.46 -42.09 -0.38
N ASP A 844 -11.73 -41.72 -0.56
CA ASP A 844 -12.55 -42.16 -1.70
C ASP A 844 -12.40 -41.16 -2.85
N LEU A 845 -11.91 -41.61 -4.00
CA LEU A 845 -11.65 -40.77 -5.17
C LEU A 845 -12.85 -40.74 -6.15
N ALA A 846 -13.99 -41.34 -5.82
CA ALA A 846 -15.13 -41.44 -6.74
C ALA A 846 -15.73 -40.09 -7.16
N SER A 847 -15.56 -39.04 -6.35
CA SER A 847 -16.00 -37.67 -6.68
C SER A 847 -14.98 -36.86 -7.47
N VAL A 848 -13.76 -37.38 -7.66
CA VAL A 848 -12.70 -36.75 -8.44
C VAL A 848 -13.02 -36.97 -9.92
N ALA A 849 -13.43 -35.91 -10.62
CA ALA A 849 -13.83 -35.96 -12.02
C ALA A 849 -12.76 -35.30 -12.91
N GLY A 850 -12.18 -36.06 -13.85
CA GLY A 850 -11.09 -35.58 -14.70
C GLY A 850 -9.77 -36.30 -14.42
N GLU A 851 -8.71 -35.93 -15.12
CA GLU A 851 -7.36 -36.46 -14.83
C GLU A 851 -6.78 -35.68 -13.65
N VAL A 852 -6.24 -36.39 -12.65
CA VAL A 852 -5.62 -35.76 -11.47
C VAL A 852 -4.35 -35.04 -11.90
N GLN A 853 -4.31 -33.72 -11.70
CA GLN A 853 -3.16 -32.86 -12.00
C GLN A 853 -2.32 -32.59 -10.76
N GLU A 854 -2.94 -32.55 -9.58
CA GLU A 854 -2.27 -32.35 -8.30
C GLU A 854 -3.09 -33.04 -7.21
N ALA A 855 -2.43 -33.63 -6.22
CA ALA A 855 -3.06 -34.12 -5.02
C ALA A 855 -2.18 -33.87 -3.78
N MET A 856 -2.69 -33.07 -2.84
CA MET A 856 -1.98 -32.71 -1.61
C MET A 856 -2.65 -33.32 -0.39
N LEU A 857 -1.88 -34.07 0.41
CA LEU A 857 -2.30 -34.58 1.70
C LEU A 857 -2.05 -33.52 2.78
N ASP A 858 -3.07 -33.16 3.54
CA ASP A 858 -2.99 -32.20 4.63
C ASP A 858 -3.30 -32.85 5.98
N VAL A 859 -2.42 -32.62 6.95
CA VAL A 859 -2.58 -33.08 8.34
C VAL A 859 -2.20 -31.97 9.32
N TYR A 860 -3.04 -31.71 10.32
CA TYR A 860 -2.79 -30.67 11.32
C TYR A 860 -2.25 -31.29 12.61
N GLY A 861 -1.11 -30.81 13.12
CA GLY A 861 -0.49 -31.44 14.29
C GLY A 861 0.84 -30.84 14.73
N ALA A 862 1.43 -31.45 15.75
CA ALA A 862 2.72 -31.07 16.33
C ALA A 862 3.41 -32.26 17.02
N VAL A 863 4.67 -32.08 17.37
CA VAL A 863 5.37 -32.90 18.37
C VAL A 863 4.85 -32.58 19.75
N THR A 864 4.29 -33.59 20.44
CA THR A 864 3.67 -33.44 21.78
C THR A 864 4.41 -34.24 22.86
N ASP A 865 5.68 -34.58 22.65
CA ASP A 865 6.54 -35.29 23.61
C ASP A 865 7.51 -34.33 24.34
N ASP A 866 7.70 -34.57 25.65
CA ASP A 866 8.57 -33.81 26.55
C ASP A 866 10.05 -34.25 26.47
N ASN A 867 10.38 -35.28 25.69
CA ASN A 867 11.72 -35.89 25.60
C ASN A 867 12.80 -35.06 24.85
N GLY A 868 12.69 -33.72 24.81
CA GLY A 868 13.68 -32.83 24.16
C GLY A 868 13.62 -32.82 22.62
N GLY A 869 14.46 -32.00 21.95
CA GLY A 869 14.60 -31.90 20.48
C GLY A 869 13.45 -31.21 19.73
N ALA A 870 13.73 -30.39 18.71
CA ALA A 870 12.76 -29.44 18.12
C ALA A 870 11.73 -30.02 17.14
N SER A 871 12.07 -31.12 16.44
CA SER A 871 11.23 -31.74 15.40
C SER A 871 11.40 -33.26 15.27
N VAL A 872 10.51 -33.92 14.54
CA VAL A 872 10.53 -35.35 14.16
C VAL A 872 10.15 -35.53 12.68
N ASP A 873 10.80 -36.46 11.99
CA ASP A 873 10.48 -36.76 10.58
C ASP A 873 9.42 -37.87 10.48
N CYS A 874 8.25 -37.54 9.91
CA CYS A 874 7.16 -38.45 9.62
C CYS A 874 7.13 -38.77 8.12
N THR A 875 7.57 -39.95 7.73
CA THR A 875 7.43 -40.47 6.37
C THR A 875 5.95 -40.70 6.03
N VAL A 876 5.52 -40.17 4.88
CA VAL A 876 4.25 -40.50 4.23
C VAL A 876 4.49 -41.67 3.28
N ALA A 877 3.79 -42.78 3.46
CA ALA A 877 3.95 -44.00 2.66
C ALA A 877 2.63 -44.43 2.02
N ALA A 878 2.69 -44.98 0.81
CA ALA A 878 1.57 -45.62 0.15
C ALA A 878 1.11 -46.87 0.93
N VAL A 879 -0.17 -47.20 0.86
CA VAL A 879 -0.75 -48.43 1.39
C VAL A 879 -1.53 -49.12 0.26
N ASP A 880 -0.95 -50.17 -0.31
CA ASP A 880 -1.49 -50.83 -1.51
C ASP A 880 -2.72 -51.72 -1.24
N ASP A 881 -3.04 -52.01 0.03
CA ASP A 881 -4.20 -52.82 0.42
C ASP A 881 -5.28 -51.95 1.07
N ASP A 882 -6.29 -51.57 0.29
CA ASP A 882 -7.42 -50.73 0.69
C ASP A 882 -8.55 -51.46 1.43
N SER A 883 -8.34 -52.73 1.81
CA SER A 883 -9.38 -53.56 2.44
C SER A 883 -9.54 -53.32 3.94
N TRP A 884 -8.66 -52.52 4.56
CA TRP A 884 -8.75 -52.19 5.97
C TRP A 884 -9.95 -51.30 6.28
N THR A 885 -10.42 -51.39 7.53
CA THR A 885 -11.52 -50.58 8.05
C THR A 885 -11.10 -49.90 9.33
N GLU A 886 -11.55 -48.67 9.53
CA GLU A 886 -11.29 -47.84 10.71
C GLU A 886 -11.46 -48.58 12.04
N ASP A 887 -12.60 -49.22 12.27
CA ASP A 887 -12.92 -49.97 13.51
C ASP A 887 -12.23 -51.36 13.60
N GLY A 888 -11.55 -51.79 12.54
CA GLY A 888 -11.01 -53.14 12.39
C GLY A 888 -9.49 -53.22 12.36
N LEU A 889 -8.80 -52.09 12.13
CA LEU A 889 -7.36 -52.07 11.99
C LEU A 889 -6.68 -52.12 13.35
N THR A 890 -5.79 -53.09 13.54
CA THR A 890 -4.88 -53.18 14.68
C THR A 890 -3.46 -53.39 14.18
N TRP A 891 -2.46 -53.34 15.06
CA TRP A 891 -1.07 -53.60 14.66
C TRP A 891 -0.90 -55.00 14.04
N ASP A 892 -1.62 -55.99 14.57
CA ASP A 892 -1.58 -57.38 14.08
C ASP A 892 -2.23 -57.57 12.69
N THR A 893 -3.07 -56.62 12.26
CA THR A 893 -3.83 -56.70 11.00
C THR A 893 -3.51 -55.57 10.02
N LYS A 894 -2.56 -54.69 10.34
CA LYS A 894 -2.21 -53.55 9.50
C LYS A 894 -1.62 -54.01 8.16
N PRO A 895 -1.95 -53.34 7.04
CA PRO A 895 -1.33 -53.65 5.77
C PRO A 895 0.17 -53.30 5.79
N ASP A 896 0.91 -53.92 4.86
CA ASP A 896 2.31 -53.57 4.65
C ASP A 896 2.40 -52.19 3.99
N LEU A 897 3.41 -51.41 4.37
CA LEU A 897 3.67 -50.09 3.78
C LEU A 897 4.38 -50.24 2.43
N GLY A 898 3.87 -49.52 1.42
CA GLY A 898 4.42 -49.43 0.07
C GLY A 898 5.58 -48.43 -0.04
N SER A 899 5.67 -47.77 -1.20
CA SER A 899 6.70 -46.74 -1.44
C SER A 899 6.52 -45.52 -0.55
N SER A 900 7.64 -44.87 -0.22
CA SER A 900 7.63 -43.53 0.37
C SER A 900 7.08 -42.53 -0.66
N LEU A 901 6.10 -41.73 -0.27
CA LEU A 901 5.54 -40.64 -1.06
C LEU A 901 6.23 -39.31 -0.72
N GLY A 902 6.63 -39.15 0.54
CA GLY A 902 7.36 -37.98 1.01
C GLY A 902 7.64 -38.05 2.52
N SER A 903 7.97 -36.91 3.14
CA SER A 903 8.27 -36.84 4.57
C SER A 903 7.99 -35.46 5.15
N LEU A 904 7.27 -35.43 6.26
CA LEU A 904 6.93 -34.23 7.03
C LEU A 904 7.91 -34.05 8.19
N THR A 905 8.64 -32.93 8.25
CA THR A 905 9.48 -32.58 9.41
C THR A 905 8.67 -31.80 10.45
N VAL A 906 7.98 -32.53 11.32
CA VAL A 906 7.01 -31.98 12.26
C VAL A 906 7.69 -31.34 13.47
N THR A 907 7.39 -30.07 13.74
CA THR A 907 7.93 -29.29 14.86
C THR A 907 6.99 -29.29 16.07
N ARG A 908 7.35 -28.61 17.16
CA ARG A 908 6.48 -28.42 18.34
C ARG A 908 5.33 -27.43 18.13
N GLU A 909 5.39 -26.63 17.07
CA GLU A 909 4.32 -25.70 16.74
C GLU A 909 3.18 -26.45 16.05
N ARG A 910 1.96 -26.19 16.48
CA ARG A 910 0.77 -26.85 15.96
C ARG A 910 0.28 -26.10 14.73
N ARG A 911 0.49 -26.70 13.56
CA ARG A 911 0.20 -26.12 12.25
C ARG A 911 -0.21 -27.19 11.24
N TRP A 912 -0.63 -26.75 10.06
CA TRP A 912 -0.84 -27.63 8.92
C TRP A 912 0.50 -28.14 8.36
N TRP A 913 0.54 -29.42 8.07
CA TRP A 913 1.62 -30.09 7.36
C TRP A 913 1.05 -30.65 6.06
N ARG A 914 1.76 -30.43 4.95
CA ARG A 914 1.30 -30.79 3.61
C ARG A 914 2.35 -31.63 2.89
N GLU A 915 1.91 -32.67 2.21
CA GLU A 915 2.75 -33.52 1.35
C GLU A 915 2.11 -33.68 -0.03
N ASP A 916 2.93 -33.63 -1.09
CA ASP A 916 2.50 -33.93 -2.45
C ASP A 916 2.40 -35.45 -2.64
N VAL A 917 1.21 -35.93 -2.97
CA VAL A 917 0.92 -37.35 -3.23
C VAL A 917 0.35 -37.57 -4.64
N THR A 918 0.58 -36.63 -5.55
CA THR A 918 -0.02 -36.57 -6.90
C THR A 918 0.16 -37.86 -7.69
N GLU A 919 1.39 -38.35 -7.87
CA GLU A 919 1.66 -39.57 -8.66
C GLU A 919 0.94 -40.81 -8.09
N PHE A 920 0.86 -40.90 -6.75
CA PHE A 920 0.15 -41.98 -6.08
C PHE A 920 -1.35 -41.88 -6.28
N VAL A 921 -1.92 -40.69 -6.12
CA VAL A 921 -3.36 -40.46 -6.30
C VAL A 921 -3.78 -40.60 -7.76
N GLN A 922 -2.94 -40.21 -8.74
CA GLN A 922 -3.16 -40.50 -10.16
C GLN A 922 -3.26 -42.01 -10.42
N THR A 923 -2.34 -42.78 -9.81
CA THR A 923 -2.33 -44.25 -9.92
C THR A 923 -3.57 -44.86 -9.27
N ALA A 924 -3.94 -44.38 -8.08
CA ALA A 924 -5.13 -44.84 -7.36
C ALA A 924 -6.44 -44.48 -8.09
N ALA A 925 -6.56 -43.25 -8.61
CA ALA A 925 -7.74 -42.77 -9.34
C ALA A 925 -7.98 -43.55 -10.63
N SER A 926 -6.91 -43.91 -11.34
CA SER A 926 -6.98 -44.76 -12.54
C SER A 926 -7.13 -46.26 -12.23
N GLY A 927 -6.90 -46.64 -10.97
CA GLY A 927 -6.98 -48.00 -10.45
C GLY A 927 -8.33 -48.33 -9.84
N ASP A 928 -8.38 -48.51 -8.53
CA ASP A 928 -9.57 -48.93 -7.77
C ASP A 928 -10.34 -47.76 -7.14
N GLY A 929 -9.87 -46.53 -7.33
CA GLY A 929 -10.53 -45.31 -6.85
C GLY A 929 -10.40 -45.09 -5.35
N THR A 930 -9.46 -45.76 -4.66
CA THR A 930 -9.16 -45.50 -3.24
C THR A 930 -7.69 -45.15 -3.07
N ALA A 931 -7.40 -44.07 -2.35
CA ALA A 931 -6.03 -43.73 -1.94
C ALA A 931 -5.85 -43.98 -0.45
N SER A 932 -5.12 -45.02 -0.07
CA SER A 932 -4.69 -45.23 1.32
C SER A 932 -3.23 -44.83 1.53
N VAL A 933 -2.98 -44.05 2.57
CA VAL A 933 -1.64 -43.59 2.98
C VAL A 933 -1.40 -43.89 4.46
N ALA A 934 -0.14 -43.98 4.86
CA ALA A 934 0.26 -44.10 6.24
C ALA A 934 1.37 -43.13 6.62
N LEU A 935 1.31 -42.65 7.86
CA LEU A 935 2.35 -41.85 8.49
C LEU A 935 3.16 -42.72 9.44
N ARG A 936 4.48 -42.72 9.26
CA ARG A 936 5.41 -43.49 10.08
C ARG A 936 6.67 -42.69 10.39
N GLN A 937 7.21 -42.90 11.58
CA GLN A 937 8.53 -42.40 11.95
C GLN A 937 9.59 -43.53 11.92
N PRO A 938 10.84 -43.25 11.52
CA PRO A 938 11.98 -44.07 11.91
C PRO A 938 12.14 -44.06 13.44
N ASN A 939 12.96 -44.96 14.02
CA ASN A 939 13.12 -45.03 15.48
C ASN A 939 13.48 -43.65 16.09
N ASP A 940 12.53 -43.06 16.83
CA ASP A 940 12.62 -41.77 17.49
C ASP A 940 11.87 -41.83 18.83
N GLU A 941 12.54 -41.48 19.92
CA GLU A 941 11.92 -41.57 21.25
C GLU A 941 10.80 -40.54 21.49
N ARG A 942 10.51 -39.66 20.52
CA ARG A 942 9.45 -38.63 20.52
C ARG A 942 8.25 -39.08 19.68
N TYR A 943 7.13 -38.37 19.72
CA TYR A 943 5.96 -38.67 18.88
C TYR A 943 5.31 -37.42 18.33
N ALA A 944 4.75 -37.53 17.13
CA ALA A 944 3.87 -36.52 16.55
C ALA A 944 2.41 -36.93 16.79
N SER A 945 1.57 -35.94 17.09
CA SER A 945 0.13 -36.10 17.21
C SER A 945 -0.54 -35.17 16.21
N PHE A 946 -1.32 -35.75 15.31
CA PHE A 946 -2.16 -35.03 14.37
C PHE A 946 -3.62 -35.18 14.77
N ASP A 947 -4.48 -34.30 14.29
CA ASP A 947 -5.92 -34.45 14.42
C ASP A 947 -6.41 -35.58 13.52
N SER A 948 -7.37 -36.36 14.02
CA SER A 948 -8.08 -37.37 13.22
C SER A 948 -9.35 -36.76 12.63
N ARG A 949 -10.09 -37.52 11.83
CA ARG A 949 -11.41 -37.07 11.33
C ARG A 949 -12.44 -36.90 12.46
N GLU A 950 -12.25 -37.53 13.62
CA GLU A 950 -13.10 -37.36 14.82
C GLU A 950 -12.78 -36.08 15.60
N ALA A 951 -11.75 -35.32 15.22
CA ALA A 951 -11.48 -34.03 15.83
C ALA A 951 -12.56 -33.00 15.47
N ASP A 952 -12.93 -32.15 16.43
CA ASP A 952 -13.93 -31.08 16.22
C ASP A 952 -13.40 -29.96 15.30
N GLU A 953 -12.07 -29.85 15.17
CA GLU A 953 -11.38 -28.83 14.39
C GLU A 953 -10.21 -29.47 13.61
N ASN A 954 -9.94 -28.96 12.40
CA ASN A 954 -8.80 -29.32 11.55
C ASN A 954 -8.62 -30.81 11.20
N PRO A 955 -9.69 -31.54 10.79
CA PRO A 955 -9.54 -32.92 10.36
C PRO A 955 -8.63 -33.04 9.12
N PRO A 956 -7.93 -34.17 8.93
CA PRO A 956 -7.13 -34.40 7.74
C PRO A 956 -7.93 -34.27 6.44
N SER A 957 -7.28 -33.86 5.35
CA SER A 957 -7.91 -33.83 4.02
C SER A 957 -6.94 -34.18 2.90
N LEU A 958 -7.51 -34.60 1.76
CA LEU A 958 -6.80 -34.79 0.49
C LEU A 958 -7.40 -33.82 -0.53
N ARG A 959 -6.63 -32.81 -0.93
CA ARG A 959 -7.03 -31.84 -1.95
C ARG A 959 -6.58 -32.30 -3.32
N VAL A 960 -7.51 -32.47 -4.26
CA VAL A 960 -7.23 -32.99 -5.59
C VAL A 960 -7.63 -31.98 -6.66
N THR A 961 -6.66 -31.48 -7.42
CA THR A 961 -6.88 -30.65 -8.60
C THR A 961 -6.99 -31.56 -9.83
N THR A 962 -8.00 -31.35 -10.66
CA THR A 962 -8.22 -32.16 -11.88
C THR A 962 -8.22 -31.31 -13.14
N SER A 963 -7.82 -31.90 -14.27
CA SER A 963 -8.09 -31.32 -15.59
C SER A 963 -9.49 -31.73 -16.04
N ARG A 964 -10.26 -30.75 -16.51
CA ARG A 964 -11.55 -30.95 -17.17
C ARG A 964 -11.41 -30.91 -18.69
N PRO A 965 -12.42 -31.37 -19.46
CA PRO A 965 -12.40 -31.30 -20.92
C PRO A 965 -12.23 -29.86 -21.42
N ASP A 966 -11.58 -29.71 -22.58
CA ASP A 966 -11.18 -28.42 -23.16
C ASP A 966 -12.37 -27.45 -23.22
N THR A 967 -12.27 -26.33 -22.50
CA THR A 967 -13.29 -25.28 -22.49
C THR A 967 -12.84 -24.11 -23.36
N THR A 968 -13.55 -23.85 -24.46
CA THR A 968 -13.33 -22.69 -25.34
C THR A 968 -14.36 -21.60 -25.04
N ALA A 969 -13.90 -20.37 -24.78
CA ALA A 969 -14.76 -19.20 -24.68
C ALA A 969 -14.81 -18.47 -26.04
N LEU A 970 -16.01 -18.32 -26.60
CA LEU A 970 -16.26 -17.66 -27.88
C LEU A 970 -16.97 -16.33 -27.65
N THR A 971 -16.41 -15.24 -28.18
CA THR A 971 -17.09 -13.94 -28.24
C THR A 971 -18.01 -13.86 -29.47
N PRO A 972 -19.08 -13.05 -29.43
CA PRO A 972 -19.94 -12.86 -30.59
C PRO A 972 -19.17 -12.29 -31.77
N THR A 973 -19.39 -12.88 -32.94
CA THR A 973 -18.94 -12.34 -34.24
C THR A 973 -19.86 -11.26 -34.78
N ALA A 974 -21.10 -11.22 -34.30
CA ALA A 974 -22.07 -10.16 -34.54
C ALA A 974 -23.06 -10.08 -33.37
N ASP A 975 -23.46 -8.88 -32.97
CA ASP A 975 -24.59 -8.66 -32.08
C ASP A 975 -25.34 -7.35 -32.36
N THR A 976 -26.61 -7.29 -31.97
CA THR A 976 -27.42 -6.07 -32.11
C THR A 976 -28.76 -6.26 -31.41
N PHE A 977 -29.47 -5.16 -31.15
CA PHE A 977 -30.89 -5.22 -30.85
C PHE A 977 -31.72 -4.53 -31.93
N VAL A 978 -33.00 -4.88 -32.00
CA VAL A 978 -33.95 -4.27 -32.94
C VAL A 978 -35.15 -3.71 -32.20
N ARG A 979 -35.75 -2.63 -32.70
CA ARG A 979 -36.85 -1.93 -32.02
C ARG A 979 -38.05 -1.68 -32.92
N ASN A 980 -39.25 -2.01 -32.45
CA ASN A 980 -40.46 -1.87 -33.25
C ASN A 980 -41.03 -0.43 -33.32
N GLY A 981 -42.06 -0.25 -34.14
CA GLY A 981 -42.79 1.02 -34.25
C GLY A 981 -42.10 2.02 -35.19
N SER A 982 -41.95 3.28 -34.77
CA SER A 982 -41.31 4.32 -35.60
C SER A 982 -39.81 4.10 -35.82
N TYR A 983 -39.20 3.21 -35.05
CA TYR A 983 -37.78 2.87 -35.09
C TYR A 983 -37.52 1.57 -35.88
N SER A 984 -38.53 1.05 -36.59
CA SER A 984 -38.45 -0.30 -37.15
C SER A 984 -37.39 -0.50 -38.24
N GLY A 985 -36.95 0.59 -38.86
CA GLY A 985 -35.87 0.61 -39.85
C GLY A 985 -34.52 1.08 -39.30
N ASP A 986 -34.39 1.30 -37.98
CA ASP A 986 -33.13 1.69 -37.36
C ASP A 986 -32.28 0.44 -37.07
N ASN A 987 -30.95 0.60 -37.15
CA ASN A 987 -29.96 -0.41 -36.78
C ASN A 987 -29.20 0.08 -35.53
N TYR A 988 -28.84 -0.87 -34.66
CA TYR A 988 -28.16 -0.59 -33.39
C TYR A 988 -26.91 -1.46 -33.20
N GLY A 989 -26.32 -1.96 -34.29
CA GLY A 989 -25.18 -2.90 -34.24
C GLY A 989 -23.86 -2.29 -33.76
N SER A 990 -23.78 -0.97 -33.58
CA SER A 990 -22.59 -0.27 -33.06
C SER A 990 -22.77 0.25 -31.62
N TRP A 991 -23.81 -0.21 -30.93
CA TRP A 991 -24.12 0.24 -29.57
C TRP A 991 -23.49 -0.71 -28.59
N SER A 992 -22.90 -0.18 -27.52
CA SER A 992 -22.34 -0.95 -26.39
C SER A 992 -23.39 -1.69 -25.54
N SER A 993 -24.66 -1.72 -25.97
CA SER A 993 -25.81 -2.24 -25.22
C SER A 993 -26.71 -3.10 -26.10
N LEU A 994 -27.05 -4.29 -25.59
CA LEU A 994 -27.97 -5.27 -26.14
C LEU A 994 -29.31 -5.19 -25.39
N VAL A 995 -30.19 -4.29 -25.84
CA VAL A 995 -31.42 -3.96 -25.12
C VAL A 995 -32.57 -4.92 -25.40
N VAL A 996 -33.24 -5.39 -24.34
CA VAL A 996 -34.40 -6.29 -24.44
C VAL A 996 -35.60 -5.74 -23.69
N LYS A 997 -36.77 -5.73 -24.33
CA LYS A 997 -38.04 -5.38 -23.69
C LYS A 997 -39.23 -5.90 -24.48
N ASN A 998 -40.20 -6.54 -23.85
CA ASN A 998 -41.49 -6.79 -24.48
C ASN A 998 -42.53 -5.79 -23.94
N ALA A 999 -43.11 -5.00 -24.83
CA ALA A 999 -44.03 -3.92 -24.48
C ALA A 999 -44.93 -3.58 -25.68
N SER A 1000 -45.76 -2.53 -25.54
CA SER A 1000 -46.56 -2.00 -26.64
C SER A 1000 -45.71 -1.50 -27.82
N THR A 1001 -46.34 -1.35 -28.99
CA THR A 1001 -45.70 -0.83 -30.21
C THR A 1001 -44.90 0.45 -29.95
N GLY A 1002 -43.66 0.50 -30.45
CA GLY A 1002 -42.68 1.56 -30.20
C GLY A 1002 -41.68 1.27 -29.07
N TYR A 1003 -41.94 0.26 -28.24
CA TYR A 1003 -41.14 -0.05 -27.04
C TYR A 1003 -40.64 -1.49 -26.99
N SER A 1004 -41.07 -2.36 -27.92
CA SER A 1004 -40.58 -3.75 -27.95
C SER A 1004 -39.19 -3.81 -28.59
N ARG A 1005 -38.28 -4.56 -27.95
CA ARG A 1005 -36.89 -4.76 -28.35
C ARG A 1005 -36.48 -6.22 -28.17
N GLN A 1006 -35.70 -6.74 -29.10
CA GLN A 1006 -35.13 -8.08 -29.10
C GLN A 1006 -33.64 -7.98 -29.41
N GLY A 1007 -32.81 -8.69 -28.65
CA GLY A 1007 -31.37 -8.80 -28.89
C GLY A 1007 -31.05 -10.01 -29.77
N TYR A 1008 -29.98 -9.95 -30.54
CA TYR A 1008 -29.48 -11.00 -31.41
C TYR A 1008 -27.96 -11.12 -31.26
N LEU A 1009 -27.45 -12.34 -31.27
CA LEU A 1009 -26.03 -12.69 -31.09
C LEU A 1009 -25.67 -13.82 -32.07
N THR A 1010 -24.49 -13.75 -32.69
CA THR A 1010 -23.94 -14.83 -33.52
C THR A 1010 -22.54 -15.23 -33.08
N PHE A 1011 -22.27 -16.53 -32.99
CA PHE A 1011 -20.97 -17.09 -32.62
C PHE A 1011 -20.44 -18.00 -33.74
N ASP A 1012 -19.14 -17.94 -33.99
CA ASP A 1012 -18.43 -18.84 -34.90
C ASP A 1012 -17.81 -20.00 -34.10
N LEU A 1013 -18.21 -21.23 -34.42
CA LEU A 1013 -17.76 -22.44 -33.75
C LEU A 1013 -16.51 -23.06 -34.40
N SER A 1014 -15.92 -22.44 -35.43
CA SER A 1014 -14.79 -22.99 -36.17
C SER A 1014 -13.52 -23.19 -35.33
N ALA A 1015 -13.43 -22.51 -34.19
CA ALA A 1015 -12.36 -22.67 -33.21
C ALA A 1015 -12.51 -23.95 -32.35
N LEU A 1016 -13.69 -24.59 -32.34
CA LEU A 1016 -13.93 -25.79 -31.55
C LEU A 1016 -13.33 -27.04 -32.21
N SER A 1017 -12.71 -27.89 -31.41
CA SER A 1017 -12.22 -29.21 -31.82
C SER A 1017 -12.79 -30.29 -30.91
N GLY A 1018 -13.38 -31.33 -31.50
CA GLY A 1018 -13.98 -32.43 -30.74
C GLY A 1018 -15.51 -32.37 -30.72
N SER A 1019 -16.13 -33.20 -29.89
CA SER A 1019 -17.58 -33.17 -29.67
C SER A 1019 -17.95 -32.20 -28.55
N VAL A 1020 -18.98 -31.37 -28.76
CA VAL A 1020 -19.51 -30.46 -27.74
C VAL A 1020 -20.15 -31.25 -26.59
N ASP A 1021 -19.58 -31.16 -25.40
CA ASP A 1021 -20.08 -31.79 -24.17
C ASP A 1021 -21.05 -30.87 -23.42
N GLU A 1022 -20.68 -29.60 -23.28
CA GLU A 1022 -21.45 -28.56 -22.60
C GLU A 1022 -21.30 -27.23 -23.37
N ALA A 1023 -22.35 -26.42 -23.45
CA ALA A 1023 -22.26 -25.05 -23.92
C ALA A 1023 -23.17 -24.11 -23.11
N VAL A 1024 -22.60 -23.06 -22.53
CA VAL A 1024 -23.31 -22.10 -21.67
C VAL A 1024 -23.09 -20.69 -22.18
N LEU A 1025 -24.20 -19.97 -22.44
CA LEU A 1025 -24.19 -18.56 -22.79
C LEU A 1025 -24.16 -17.69 -21.52
N TYR A 1026 -23.23 -16.75 -21.47
CA TYR A 1026 -23.08 -15.74 -20.42
C TYR A 1026 -23.50 -14.36 -20.95
N LEU A 1027 -24.38 -13.67 -20.22
CA LEU A 1027 -24.82 -12.30 -20.48
C LEU A 1027 -24.66 -11.44 -19.22
N TYR A 1028 -23.94 -10.33 -19.28
CA TYR A 1028 -23.85 -9.37 -18.17
C TYR A 1028 -24.86 -8.26 -18.34
N GLY A 1029 -25.64 -7.96 -17.30
CA GLY A 1029 -26.61 -6.87 -17.37
C GLY A 1029 -27.62 -6.85 -16.24
N ALA A 1030 -28.56 -5.92 -16.32
CA ALA A 1030 -29.59 -5.75 -15.30
C ALA A 1030 -30.88 -5.15 -15.86
N VAL A 1031 -31.92 -5.16 -15.05
CA VAL A 1031 -33.12 -4.34 -15.25
C VAL A 1031 -32.80 -2.89 -14.92
N THR A 1032 -32.89 -2.00 -15.92
CA THR A 1032 -32.68 -0.55 -15.79
C THR A 1032 -33.96 0.26 -15.95
N ASP A 1033 -35.13 -0.39 -15.87
CA ASP A 1033 -36.44 0.25 -16.06
C ASP A 1033 -36.93 1.03 -14.83
N ASP A 1034 -37.20 2.32 -14.98
CA ASP A 1034 -37.72 3.17 -13.90
C ASP A 1034 -39.19 2.89 -13.52
N SER A 1035 -39.93 2.06 -14.28
CA SER A 1035 -41.38 1.90 -14.14
C SER A 1035 -41.88 0.91 -13.06
N GLY A 1036 -41.04 0.57 -12.09
CA GLY A 1036 -41.37 -0.27 -10.93
C GLY A 1036 -41.35 -1.77 -11.21
N GLY A 1037 -40.99 -2.58 -10.21
CA GLY A 1037 -40.71 -4.02 -10.32
C GLY A 1037 -39.22 -4.32 -10.28
N ASP A 1038 -38.85 -5.51 -9.77
CA ASP A 1038 -37.46 -5.82 -9.42
C ASP A 1038 -36.81 -6.87 -10.32
N ALA A 1039 -37.60 -7.58 -11.14
CA ALA A 1039 -37.10 -8.62 -12.03
C ALA A 1039 -37.99 -8.87 -13.24
N VAL A 1040 -37.42 -9.44 -14.31
CA VAL A 1040 -38.12 -9.84 -15.53
C VAL A 1040 -37.50 -11.09 -16.14
N ASP A 1041 -38.33 -11.96 -16.72
CA ASP A 1041 -37.89 -13.18 -17.42
C ASP A 1041 -37.42 -12.84 -18.84
N CYS A 1042 -36.19 -13.22 -19.18
CA CYS A 1042 -35.59 -13.10 -20.50
C CYS A 1042 -35.28 -14.50 -21.05
N ALA A 1043 -35.93 -14.88 -22.14
CA ALA A 1043 -35.74 -16.14 -22.83
C ALA A 1043 -34.64 -16.02 -23.89
N ILE A 1044 -33.82 -17.07 -23.99
CA ILE A 1044 -32.85 -17.30 -25.05
C ILE A 1044 -33.47 -18.28 -26.05
N ASN A 1045 -33.50 -17.89 -27.31
CA ASN A 1045 -34.12 -18.63 -28.39
C ASN A 1045 -33.11 -18.93 -29.50
N ALA A 1046 -33.25 -20.08 -30.14
CA ALA A 1046 -32.56 -20.40 -31.38
C ALA A 1046 -32.98 -19.45 -32.52
N VAL A 1047 -32.07 -19.17 -33.44
CA VAL A 1047 -32.34 -18.44 -34.69
C VAL A 1047 -31.78 -19.26 -35.84
N ASP A 1048 -32.66 -19.80 -36.69
CA ASP A 1048 -32.27 -20.72 -37.78
C ASP A 1048 -31.67 -20.01 -39.02
N ASP A 1049 -31.66 -18.67 -39.05
CA ASP A 1049 -31.16 -17.86 -40.17
C ASP A 1049 -29.90 -17.10 -39.77
N ASP A 1050 -28.74 -17.58 -40.19
CA ASP A 1050 -27.43 -16.97 -39.94
C ASP A 1050 -27.04 -15.90 -40.96
N SER A 1051 -27.92 -15.55 -41.90
CA SER A 1051 -27.58 -14.60 -42.98
C SER A 1051 -27.70 -13.13 -42.58
N TRP A 1052 -28.16 -12.84 -41.36
CA TRP A 1052 -28.24 -11.47 -40.86
C TRP A 1052 -26.85 -10.92 -40.55
N THR A 1053 -26.70 -9.61 -40.64
CA THR A 1053 -25.44 -8.92 -40.35
C THR A 1053 -25.69 -7.82 -39.32
N GLU A 1054 -24.73 -7.63 -38.42
CA GLU A 1054 -24.71 -6.61 -37.37
C GLU A 1054 -25.19 -5.23 -37.85
N ASP A 1055 -24.61 -4.70 -38.93
CA ASP A 1055 -24.95 -3.38 -39.49
C ASP A 1055 -26.20 -3.35 -40.39
N GLY A 1056 -26.80 -4.52 -40.67
CA GLY A 1056 -27.82 -4.67 -41.71
C GLY A 1056 -29.22 -5.02 -41.20
N VAL A 1057 -29.31 -5.56 -39.98
CA VAL A 1057 -30.58 -6.02 -39.43
C VAL A 1057 -31.33 -4.88 -38.74
N THR A 1058 -32.65 -4.89 -38.88
CA THR A 1058 -33.60 -3.91 -38.31
C THR A 1058 -34.82 -4.67 -37.82
N TRP A 1059 -35.78 -4.03 -37.14
CA TRP A 1059 -36.99 -4.73 -36.72
C TRP A 1059 -37.78 -5.33 -37.89
N ASP A 1060 -37.77 -4.64 -39.03
CA ASP A 1060 -38.48 -5.04 -40.26
C ASP A 1060 -37.75 -6.16 -41.02
N THR A 1061 -36.45 -6.34 -40.78
CA THR A 1061 -35.60 -7.33 -41.49
C THR A 1061 -35.03 -8.42 -40.58
N LYS A 1062 -35.31 -8.40 -39.27
CA LYS A 1062 -34.78 -9.37 -38.29
C LYS A 1062 -35.18 -10.81 -38.63
N PRO A 1063 -34.30 -11.78 -38.34
CA PRO A 1063 -34.61 -13.19 -38.53
C PRO A 1063 -35.72 -13.64 -37.57
N GLU A 1064 -36.41 -14.71 -37.96
CA GLU A 1064 -37.49 -15.28 -37.15
C GLU A 1064 -36.93 -15.92 -35.87
N VAL A 1065 -37.56 -15.62 -34.73
CA VAL A 1065 -37.15 -16.19 -33.44
C VAL A 1065 -37.70 -17.61 -33.31
N GLY A 1066 -36.80 -18.59 -33.20
CA GLY A 1066 -37.09 -20.01 -33.11
C GLY A 1066 -37.44 -20.49 -31.69
N SER A 1067 -37.19 -21.78 -31.43
CA SER A 1067 -37.53 -22.42 -30.15
C SER A 1067 -36.74 -21.84 -28.97
N ALA A 1068 -37.37 -21.78 -27.80
CA ALA A 1068 -36.70 -21.39 -26.56
C ALA A 1068 -35.73 -22.50 -26.10
N LEU A 1069 -34.51 -22.09 -25.76
CA LEU A 1069 -33.43 -22.95 -25.26
C LEU A 1069 -33.39 -22.91 -23.72
N GLY A 1070 -33.61 -21.73 -23.14
CA GLY A 1070 -33.70 -21.51 -21.70
C GLY A 1070 -34.15 -20.08 -21.39
N SER A 1071 -34.24 -19.73 -20.11
CA SER A 1071 -34.53 -18.37 -19.68
C SER A 1071 -33.87 -18.02 -18.35
N VAL A 1072 -33.70 -16.72 -18.11
CA VAL A 1072 -33.13 -16.15 -16.89
C VAL A 1072 -34.06 -15.08 -16.31
N ILE A 1073 -34.17 -15.04 -14.98
CA ILE A 1073 -34.90 -14.00 -14.27
C ILE A 1073 -33.94 -12.87 -13.93
N VAL A 1074 -33.86 -11.86 -14.79
CA VAL A 1074 -32.94 -10.74 -14.67
C VAL A 1074 -33.43 -9.76 -13.60
N THR A 1075 -32.56 -9.37 -12.68
CA THR A 1075 -32.88 -8.43 -11.58
C THR A 1075 -32.23 -7.06 -11.79
N ARG A 1076 -32.43 -6.11 -10.86
CA ARG A 1076 -31.86 -4.75 -10.93
C ARG A 1076 -30.37 -4.67 -10.59
N THR A 1077 -29.78 -5.73 -10.06
CA THR A 1077 -28.34 -5.77 -9.75
C THR A 1077 -27.59 -6.29 -10.98
N PRO A 1078 -26.69 -5.50 -11.59
CA PRO A 1078 -25.83 -5.94 -12.68
C PRO A 1078 -25.02 -7.17 -12.24
N GLN A 1079 -25.16 -8.27 -12.99
CA GLN A 1079 -24.46 -9.53 -12.74
C GLN A 1079 -24.43 -10.37 -14.02
N TRP A 1080 -23.67 -11.46 -13.99
CA TRP A 1080 -23.70 -12.48 -15.04
C TRP A 1080 -24.96 -13.34 -14.94
N TRP A 1081 -25.60 -13.56 -16.09
CA TRP A 1081 -26.72 -14.46 -16.27
C TRP A 1081 -26.29 -15.58 -17.21
N THR A 1082 -26.54 -16.83 -16.81
CA THR A 1082 -26.11 -18.01 -17.58
C THR A 1082 -27.29 -18.82 -18.08
N VAL A 1083 -27.18 -19.32 -19.31
CA VAL A 1083 -28.16 -20.23 -19.91
C VAL A 1083 -27.44 -21.38 -20.61
N ASP A 1084 -27.78 -22.60 -20.23
CA ASP A 1084 -27.36 -23.81 -20.93
C ASP A 1084 -28.01 -23.86 -22.33
N VAL A 1085 -27.17 -23.85 -23.36
CA VAL A 1085 -27.53 -23.94 -24.78
C VAL A 1085 -26.87 -25.16 -25.45
N THR A 1086 -26.39 -26.11 -24.66
CA THR A 1086 -25.57 -27.26 -25.07
C THR A 1086 -26.12 -28.00 -26.27
N GLU A 1087 -27.40 -28.41 -26.22
CA GLU A 1087 -27.98 -29.22 -27.30
C GLU A 1087 -28.08 -28.47 -28.62
N PHE A 1088 -28.31 -27.15 -28.58
CA PHE A 1088 -28.37 -26.32 -29.78
C PHE A 1088 -26.98 -26.05 -30.35
N VAL A 1089 -26.02 -25.69 -29.51
CA VAL A 1089 -24.63 -25.50 -29.95
C VAL A 1089 -24.04 -26.80 -30.50
N ARG A 1090 -24.36 -27.95 -29.89
CA ARG A 1090 -23.98 -29.27 -30.39
C ARG A 1090 -24.62 -29.58 -31.75
N SER A 1091 -25.88 -29.21 -31.97
CA SER A 1091 -26.51 -29.39 -33.29
C SER A 1091 -25.85 -28.53 -34.36
N GLU A 1092 -25.59 -27.26 -34.06
CA GLU A 1092 -24.97 -26.32 -35.00
C GLU A 1092 -23.50 -26.62 -35.29
N ALA A 1093 -22.73 -27.05 -34.28
CA ALA A 1093 -21.37 -27.53 -34.46
C ALA A 1093 -21.30 -28.71 -35.45
N SER A 1094 -22.34 -29.54 -35.48
CA SER A 1094 -22.46 -30.67 -36.41
C SER A 1094 -23.04 -30.29 -37.79
N SER A 1095 -23.48 -29.04 -37.96
CA SER A 1095 -24.18 -28.52 -39.13
C SER A 1095 -23.27 -27.57 -39.94
N ASP A 1096 -23.39 -26.26 -39.79
CA ASP A 1096 -22.65 -25.21 -40.48
C ASP A 1096 -21.63 -24.49 -39.58
N GLY A 1097 -21.61 -24.82 -38.28
CA GLY A 1097 -20.66 -24.26 -37.32
C GLY A 1097 -20.95 -22.82 -36.92
N VAL A 1098 -22.18 -22.33 -37.10
CA VAL A 1098 -22.59 -20.99 -36.70
C VAL A 1098 -23.75 -21.08 -35.71
N VAL A 1099 -23.68 -20.32 -34.62
CA VAL A 1099 -24.75 -20.26 -33.61
C VAL A 1099 -25.35 -18.87 -33.61
N SER A 1100 -26.58 -18.73 -34.10
CA SER A 1100 -27.37 -17.51 -33.95
C SER A 1100 -28.43 -17.65 -32.85
N LEU A 1101 -28.49 -16.68 -31.95
CA LEU A 1101 -29.37 -16.64 -30.79
C LEU A 1101 -30.15 -15.33 -30.74
N ALA A 1102 -31.37 -15.39 -30.19
CA ALA A 1102 -32.17 -14.22 -29.87
C ALA A 1102 -32.49 -14.15 -28.38
N VAL A 1103 -32.42 -12.94 -27.82
CA VAL A 1103 -32.81 -12.63 -26.44
C VAL A 1103 -34.12 -11.84 -26.47
N GLN A 1104 -35.16 -12.36 -25.84
CA GLN A 1104 -36.47 -11.72 -25.80
C GLN A 1104 -37.21 -11.97 -24.49
N GLN A 1105 -38.20 -11.14 -24.19
CA GLN A 1105 -39.09 -11.37 -23.04
C GLN A 1105 -40.38 -12.08 -23.49
N PRO A 1106 -40.71 -13.25 -22.93
CA PRO A 1106 -41.88 -14.03 -23.34
C PRO A 1106 -43.20 -13.36 -22.96
N GLN A 1107 -43.19 -12.47 -21.98
CA GLN A 1107 -44.31 -11.65 -21.54
C GLN A 1107 -43.91 -10.18 -21.52
N SER A 1108 -44.89 -9.28 -21.54
CA SER A 1108 -44.58 -7.86 -21.40
C SER A 1108 -43.88 -7.60 -20.06
N GLY A 1109 -42.76 -6.88 -20.09
CA GLY A 1109 -41.84 -6.79 -18.97
C GLY A 1109 -41.05 -5.49 -18.92
N LEU A 1110 -40.04 -5.48 -18.05
CA LEU A 1110 -39.18 -4.34 -17.76
C LEU A 1110 -38.10 -4.18 -18.84
N TYR A 1111 -37.56 -2.98 -19.00
CA TYR A 1111 -36.37 -2.71 -19.79
C TYR A 1111 -35.15 -3.41 -19.17
N THR A 1112 -34.52 -4.28 -19.95
CA THR A 1112 -33.27 -4.95 -19.59
C THR A 1112 -32.15 -4.47 -20.51
N ASP A 1113 -31.02 -4.15 -19.89
CA ASP A 1113 -29.81 -3.70 -20.55
C ASP A 1113 -28.72 -4.74 -20.30
N PHE A 1114 -28.32 -5.45 -21.35
CA PHE A 1114 -27.15 -6.31 -21.32
C PHE A 1114 -26.02 -5.62 -22.08
N ASN A 1115 -24.78 -5.91 -21.73
CA ASN A 1115 -23.64 -5.46 -22.52
C ASN A 1115 -23.69 -6.15 -23.90
N SER A 1116 -23.33 -5.40 -24.94
CA SER A 1116 -23.08 -5.94 -26.28
C SER A 1116 -21.60 -6.30 -26.44
N ARG A 1117 -21.20 -6.81 -27.61
CA ARG A 1117 -19.80 -7.05 -27.96
C ARG A 1117 -18.97 -5.76 -28.08
N ASP A 1118 -19.62 -4.61 -28.27
CA ASP A 1118 -19.01 -3.28 -28.38
C ASP A 1118 -18.89 -2.58 -27.02
N ALA A 1119 -19.24 -3.25 -25.92
CA ALA A 1119 -18.99 -2.74 -24.58
C ALA A 1119 -17.50 -2.81 -24.23
N ASP A 1120 -17.02 -1.83 -23.46
CA ASP A 1120 -15.61 -1.75 -23.04
C ASP A 1120 -15.19 -2.93 -22.14
N GLU A 1121 -16.15 -3.59 -21.47
CA GLU A 1121 -15.94 -4.76 -20.61
C GLU A 1121 -17.19 -5.66 -20.55
N LYS A 1122 -17.02 -6.89 -20.03
CA LYS A 1122 -18.12 -7.84 -19.71
C LYS A 1122 -19.04 -8.15 -20.90
N VAL A 1123 -18.43 -8.35 -22.06
CA VAL A 1123 -19.12 -8.69 -23.31
C VAL A 1123 -19.78 -10.08 -23.24
N PRO A 1124 -20.87 -10.34 -23.99
CA PRO A 1124 -21.47 -11.68 -24.07
C PRO A 1124 -20.43 -12.74 -24.42
N THR A 1125 -20.53 -13.93 -23.84
CA THR A 1125 -19.57 -15.02 -24.09
C THR A 1125 -20.29 -16.37 -24.14
N LEU A 1126 -19.99 -17.18 -25.15
CA LEU A 1126 -20.43 -18.58 -25.22
C LEU A 1126 -19.26 -19.48 -24.80
N ARG A 1127 -19.38 -20.14 -23.64
CA ARG A 1127 -18.39 -21.13 -23.19
C ARG A 1127 -18.79 -22.52 -23.67
N VAL A 1128 -17.88 -23.23 -24.32
CA VAL A 1128 -18.14 -24.55 -24.90
C VAL A 1128 -17.08 -25.53 -24.44
N GLN A 1129 -17.49 -26.61 -23.79
CA GLN A 1129 -16.64 -27.74 -23.43
C GLN A 1129 -16.66 -28.77 -24.55
N THR A 1130 -15.50 -29.32 -24.90
CA THR A 1130 -15.35 -30.35 -25.94
C THR A 1130 -14.49 -31.52 -25.49
N SER A 1131 -14.82 -32.73 -25.96
CA SER A 1131 -14.04 -33.98 -25.79
C SER A 1131 -13.61 -34.66 -27.09
#